data_AF-A0A0F3QLX6-F1
#
_entry.id   AF-A0A0F3QLX6-F1
#
_cell.length_a   1.000
_cell.length_b   1.000
_cell.length_c   1.000
_cell.angle_alpha   90.00
_cell.angle_beta   90.00
_cell.angle_gamma   90.00
#
_symmetry.space_group_name_H-M   'P 1'
#
loop_
_entity.id
_entity.type
_entity.pdbx_description
1 polymer ?
#
loop_
_entity_poly.entity_id
_entity_poly.type
_entity_poly.pdbx_seq_one_letter_code
_entity_poly.pdbx_strand_id
1 'polypeptide(L)'
;MSSQKNNIKDFVKKALVSTSMAATMLTAESAFGTSTLINRNVIGSSADLNSGAGLDAGTPLLPGQMLTVPIQSNINVNTPTVNGTYLSASGTVMTFTNPNTTIDAIQSSNGNPNALSMVITPGVHVTLTGVGYPADPDAKDASGNSNPFAGTATNQSDIASIDFQNSNGIIEMNAKTSGLMDFATGTTPTIIANAADATTIIGAGTIIQVKNQSWTTMGTIDIGQNSQYKYINNLDNNVNVYPTGQTFIFRGPTSVVDFSNESNLSDAFVSDKPIAPITDNSGAITDSYGTAAFHVSTSETTIAVNIGLSNKQRLNTFITDGKNITTITGNIFAQNIQIAQNPSGVDPDTTQLIWQTPIDTGAGGLVQFNSNSISEFQAAITSNMDFNGTGATAIIDSEVNITGNIINSVAGGTQNLNFVGDNTVTGSVGGNATGSNPIYALNIQGNNNTLVDLQGDVTVENFNFTSDGMADVGGTLTAISGVNFNNQKGTLIFDGTGGSYVFSSPVISQSAGVITVATNLTVTDPSIADIGVTQIGSTTLPGALTYKINQPNLTLLANGSELTFAQTKSSLTFAAPTQQTIAFSGSIDGFTDGTSNMVLNGTQPLTIKGTTNDKTIGATNKLNNLNVIGNVTASGGANLINIGGFKSLTIAGNSNLTDQGVTSANIASIIIGDSSGASGYILTPTANFNLASDGLKFGNTGSLLTIQSNGDVTANLNGDLDPGISGGGAISLNSTGGTLTITNANNLGIAGSGNLLNTMEFKGTGNITVNPTINTANPITTLLNGQLILGNVNTSINFVAATNLTVNNVTGQMDLAGQAGEIDVNADATVGNIISSNGVVGAAILGNNVKTGDIINVGTVNFNGAGTSNSIQNALAVNFQAAGQVTLTNASSAGTFTIAQSGTVVNAANGVQGDVAAGDGNFNSSLITGNATVGGGTITSNISGTATYTGAGTITATTIGGQTDFDGNEGILNINDTGTVGIVTSSNPTVQAGTVKITSPSGPSTFTVNNADAQVNTAASPAALTGTVAAGDGAVFATITGNASVNAGSITGSISKDATITATGQITGNVDGNATVNSGQLTGNTGGNASVGVNLPVI
;
A
#
# COMPACT_ATOMS: atom_id res chain seq x y z
N MET A 1 -55.27 -119.77 -18.61
CA MET A 1 -54.74 -120.43 -17.41
C MET A 1 -53.53 -119.64 -17.00
N SER A 2 -53.43 -119.13 -15.78
CA SER A 2 -52.49 -119.75 -14.83
C SER A 2 -51.27 -120.39 -15.52
N SER A 3 -50.08 -119.96 -15.09
CA SER A 3 -48.82 -120.73 -15.14
C SER A 3 -47.72 -120.20 -16.07
N GLN A 4 -46.50 -120.45 -15.57
CA GLN A 4 -45.26 -120.72 -16.31
C GLN A 4 -44.58 -119.48 -16.90
N LYS A 5 -43.55 -118.88 -16.28
CA LYS A 5 -42.36 -119.44 -15.60
C LYS A 5 -41.61 -120.42 -16.51
N ASN A 6 -40.47 -119.92 -17.02
CA ASN A 6 -39.38 -120.55 -17.79
C ASN A 6 -39.48 -120.40 -19.31
N ASN A 7 -38.66 -119.50 -19.87
CA ASN A 7 -37.63 -119.82 -20.89
C ASN A 7 -37.09 -118.55 -21.58
N ILE A 8 -36.05 -117.92 -21.02
CA ILE A 8 -35.02 -117.22 -21.80
C ILE A 8 -33.69 -117.39 -21.05
N LYS A 9 -33.17 -118.62 -21.01
CA LYS A 9 -31.84 -118.93 -20.45
C LYS A 9 -30.79 -119.21 -21.54
N ASP A 10 -31.15 -119.06 -22.82
CA ASP A 10 -30.38 -119.62 -23.94
C ASP A 10 -29.80 -118.62 -24.95
N PHE A 11 -29.77 -117.30 -24.70
CA PHE A 11 -29.34 -116.37 -25.76
C PHE A 11 -28.04 -115.56 -25.57
N VAL A 12 -27.31 -115.64 -24.46
CA VAL A 12 -26.08 -114.80 -24.34
C VAL A 12 -24.92 -115.52 -23.64
N LYS A 13 -24.28 -116.46 -24.35
CA LYS A 13 -22.86 -116.79 -24.18
C LYS A 13 -22.22 -116.91 -25.57
N LYS A 14 -21.40 -115.91 -25.91
CA LYS A 14 -20.55 -115.72 -27.12
C LYS A 14 -21.16 -114.93 -28.28
N ALA A 15 -20.91 -113.62 -28.29
CA ALA A 15 -20.25 -112.95 -29.42
C ALA A 15 -19.71 -111.58 -28.95
N LEU A 16 -18.46 -111.30 -29.28
CA LEU A 16 -17.79 -110.00 -29.14
C LEU A 16 -18.33 -108.98 -30.17
N VAL A 17 -18.01 -107.71 -29.90
CA VAL A 17 -17.68 -106.61 -30.85
C VAL A 17 -18.72 -105.49 -30.99
N SER A 18 -18.38 -104.40 -30.30
CA SER A 18 -18.44 -102.96 -30.63
C SER A 18 -19.68 -102.27 -31.24
N THR A 19 -19.94 -101.13 -30.60
CA THR A 19 -20.47 -99.84 -31.09
C THR A 19 -21.94 -99.69 -31.46
N SER A 20 -22.47 -98.58 -30.92
CA SER A 20 -23.66 -97.82 -31.30
C SER A 20 -25.01 -98.25 -30.71
N MET A 21 -25.53 -97.32 -29.90
CA MET A 21 -26.93 -96.90 -29.78
C MET A 21 -28.01 -97.99 -29.75
N ALA A 22 -28.66 -98.11 -28.59
CA ALA A 22 -30.02 -97.59 -28.37
C ALA A 22 -30.75 -98.45 -27.33
N ALA A 23 -31.20 -97.82 -26.25
CA ALA A 23 -32.47 -98.16 -25.60
C ALA A 23 -32.86 -97.05 -24.61
N THR A 24 -33.50 -96.02 -25.15
CA THR A 24 -34.61 -95.35 -24.47
C THR A 24 -35.74 -96.38 -24.24
N MET A 25 -36.57 -96.13 -23.22
CA MET A 25 -37.83 -96.80 -22.85
C MET A 25 -37.63 -98.02 -21.93
N LEU A 26 -38.20 -98.08 -20.72
CA LEU A 26 -39.55 -97.66 -20.35
C LEU A 26 -39.62 -97.43 -18.82
N THR A 27 -40.13 -96.26 -18.45
CA THR A 27 -40.60 -95.90 -17.10
C THR A 27 -41.80 -96.75 -16.68
N ALA A 28 -41.80 -97.24 -15.44
CA ALA A 28 -43.01 -97.54 -14.68
C ALA A 28 -42.74 -97.28 -13.18
N GLU A 29 -43.31 -96.19 -12.68
CA GLU A 29 -43.49 -95.95 -11.24
C GLU A 29 -44.30 -97.08 -10.61
N SER A 30 -43.89 -97.57 -9.44
CA SER A 30 -44.84 -97.91 -8.39
C SER A 30 -44.21 -97.72 -7.01
N ALA A 31 -44.99 -97.03 -6.17
CA ALA A 31 -44.77 -96.81 -4.76
C ALA A 31 -44.67 -98.11 -3.96
N PHE A 32 -44.20 -97.96 -2.71
CA PHE A 32 -44.03 -98.94 -1.62
C PHE A 32 -42.60 -99.48 -1.41
N GLY A 33 -41.94 -98.90 -0.40
CA GLY A 33 -41.36 -99.65 0.72
C GLY A 33 -40.08 -100.45 0.48
N THR A 34 -38.98 -99.96 1.07
CA THR A 34 -37.85 -100.71 1.65
C THR A 34 -37.66 -102.15 1.15
N SER A 35 -36.72 -102.35 0.23
CA SER A 35 -36.14 -103.68 0.00
C SER A 35 -34.63 -103.61 0.04
N THR A 36 -34.09 -104.08 1.17
CA THR A 36 -32.67 -104.32 1.40
C THR A 36 -32.23 -105.51 0.53
N LEU A 37 -31.42 -105.27 -0.49
CA LEU A 37 -30.80 -106.34 -1.27
C LEU A 37 -29.40 -106.63 -0.70
N ILE A 38 -29.32 -107.62 0.19
CA ILE A 38 -28.05 -108.20 0.63
C ILE A 38 -27.65 -109.25 -0.41
N ASN A 39 -26.68 -108.94 -1.27
CA ASN A 39 -25.93 -109.99 -1.96
C ASN A 39 -24.45 -109.59 -2.12
N ARG A 40 -23.63 -110.12 -1.19
CA ARG A 40 -22.17 -110.04 -1.19
C ARG A 40 -21.61 -111.09 -2.14
N ASN A 41 -21.37 -110.72 -3.39
CA ASN A 41 -20.29 -111.22 -4.25
C ASN A 41 -20.64 -110.84 -5.69
N VAL A 42 -19.65 -110.32 -6.41
CA VAL A 42 -19.71 -109.73 -7.76
C VAL A 42 -20.05 -108.25 -7.77
N ILE A 43 -19.07 -107.42 -7.41
CA ILE A 43 -18.88 -106.11 -8.05
C ILE A 43 -17.40 -106.04 -8.42
N GLY A 44 -17.10 -106.20 -9.71
CA GLY A 44 -15.87 -105.68 -10.30
C GLY A 44 -15.96 -104.15 -10.34
N SER A 45 -14.79 -103.50 -10.32
CA SER A 45 -14.56 -102.05 -10.46
C SER A 45 -15.76 -101.23 -10.97
N SER A 46 -16.16 -100.21 -10.19
CA SER A 46 -17.26 -99.24 -10.38
C SER A 46 -18.69 -99.78 -10.27
N ALA A 47 -19.42 -99.32 -9.24
CA ALA A 47 -20.87 -99.46 -9.11
C ALA A 47 -21.54 -98.12 -9.41
N ASP A 48 -22.35 -98.05 -10.47
CA ASP A 48 -23.20 -96.89 -10.78
C ASP A 48 -24.50 -96.98 -9.96
N LEU A 49 -24.79 -95.97 -9.14
CA LEU A 49 -26.05 -95.84 -8.40
C LEU A 49 -27.05 -95.01 -9.21
N ASN A 50 -28.25 -95.54 -9.51
CA ASN A 50 -29.33 -94.75 -10.10
C ASN A 50 -30.01 -93.83 -9.05
N SER A 51 -30.62 -92.74 -9.53
CA SER A 51 -31.25 -91.69 -8.70
C SER A 51 -32.26 -92.24 -7.67
N GLY A 52 -32.18 -91.74 -6.43
CA GLY A 52 -33.06 -92.15 -5.32
C GLY A 52 -32.57 -93.32 -4.45
N ALA A 53 -31.36 -93.85 -4.67
CA ALA A 53 -30.77 -94.87 -3.81
C ALA A 53 -30.27 -94.27 -2.48
N GLY A 54 -30.70 -94.83 -1.34
CA GLY A 54 -30.19 -94.48 -0.02
C GLY A 54 -28.97 -95.32 0.36
N LEU A 55 -27.91 -94.68 0.85
CA LEU A 55 -26.83 -95.37 1.55
C LEU A 55 -27.26 -95.58 3.01
N ASP A 56 -27.84 -96.75 3.32
CA ASP A 56 -28.25 -97.11 4.68
C ASP A 56 -27.14 -97.84 5.44
N ALA A 57 -27.18 -97.71 6.78
CA ALA A 57 -26.22 -98.26 7.72
C ALA A 57 -26.15 -99.80 7.68
N GLY A 58 -25.28 -100.37 6.83
CA GLY A 58 -25.08 -101.81 6.77
C GLY A 58 -24.09 -102.36 5.74
N THR A 59 -23.64 -101.57 4.76
CA THR A 59 -22.65 -102.00 3.76
C THR A 59 -21.26 -101.43 4.07
N PRO A 60 -20.28 -102.24 4.52
CA PRO A 60 -18.90 -101.77 4.65
C PRO A 60 -18.29 -101.63 3.24
N LEU A 61 -18.03 -100.39 2.83
CA LEU A 61 -17.14 -100.10 1.70
C LEU A 61 -15.70 -100.34 2.15
N LEU A 62 -14.92 -101.06 1.36
CA LEU A 62 -13.50 -101.30 1.64
C LEU A 62 -12.69 -100.04 1.26
N PRO A 63 -11.65 -99.67 2.02
CA PRO A 63 -10.82 -98.51 1.70
C PRO A 63 -10.23 -98.60 0.28
N GLY A 64 -10.42 -97.57 -0.55
CA GLY A 64 -9.87 -97.46 -1.91
C GLY A 64 -10.85 -97.74 -3.07
N GLN A 65 -12.15 -97.92 -2.81
CA GLN A 65 -13.16 -98.09 -3.86
C GLN A 65 -13.69 -96.74 -4.37
N MET A 66 -13.80 -96.58 -5.69
CA MET A 66 -14.38 -95.38 -6.34
C MET A 66 -15.90 -95.55 -6.52
N LEU A 67 -16.65 -94.58 -6.03
CA LEU A 67 -18.11 -94.49 -6.20
C LEU A 67 -18.41 -93.43 -7.26
N THR A 68 -18.79 -93.88 -8.45
CA THR A 68 -19.18 -92.99 -9.56
C THR A 68 -20.68 -92.79 -9.52
N VAL A 69 -21.12 -91.53 -9.54
CA VAL A 69 -22.54 -91.19 -9.54
C VAL A 69 -22.93 -90.62 -10.91
N PRO A 70 -24.03 -91.08 -11.54
CA PRO A 70 -24.54 -90.52 -12.78
C PRO A 70 -24.92 -89.04 -12.64
N ILE A 71 -24.75 -88.31 -13.75
CA ILE A 71 -25.07 -86.88 -13.87
C ILE A 71 -26.53 -86.61 -13.51
N GLN A 72 -26.83 -85.58 -12.69
CA GLN A 72 -28.19 -85.17 -12.28
C GLN A 72 -28.95 -86.14 -11.35
N SER A 73 -28.27 -86.72 -10.36
CA SER A 73 -28.90 -87.61 -9.37
C SER A 73 -29.08 -86.93 -8.00
N ASN A 74 -30.16 -87.27 -7.26
CA ASN A 74 -30.28 -86.96 -5.82
C ASN A 74 -29.90 -88.21 -4.99
N ILE A 75 -28.96 -88.09 -4.05
CA ILE A 75 -28.51 -89.17 -3.17
C ILE A 75 -28.79 -88.81 -1.72
N ASN A 76 -29.40 -89.70 -0.94
CA ASN A 76 -29.51 -89.55 0.51
C ASN A 76 -28.41 -90.37 1.21
N VAL A 77 -27.57 -89.70 2.00
CA VAL A 77 -26.48 -90.28 2.77
C VAL A 77 -26.89 -90.36 4.25
N ASN A 78 -27.09 -91.58 4.74
CA ASN A 78 -27.57 -91.85 6.09
C ASN A 78 -26.58 -92.72 6.91
N THR A 79 -25.28 -92.57 6.71
CA THR A 79 -24.24 -93.38 7.40
C THR A 79 -23.25 -92.51 8.18
N PRO A 80 -22.69 -92.98 9.31
CA PRO A 80 -21.79 -92.18 10.16
C PRO A 80 -20.34 -92.08 9.64
N THR A 81 -19.91 -92.92 8.69
CA THR A 81 -18.53 -92.85 8.16
C THR A 81 -18.46 -93.46 6.77
N VAL A 82 -17.94 -92.72 5.79
CA VAL A 82 -17.60 -93.19 4.45
C VAL A 82 -16.08 -93.14 4.30
N ASN A 83 -15.38 -94.10 4.93
CA ASN A 83 -13.92 -94.18 4.88
C ASN A 83 -13.42 -94.66 3.51
N GLY A 84 -12.49 -93.93 2.90
CA GLY A 84 -11.73 -94.33 1.71
C GLY A 84 -12.52 -94.39 0.40
N THR A 85 -13.57 -93.59 0.23
CA THR A 85 -14.39 -93.57 -1.01
C THR A 85 -14.05 -92.34 -1.86
N TYR A 86 -13.62 -92.54 -3.10
CA TYR A 86 -13.42 -91.46 -4.07
C TYR A 86 -14.72 -91.20 -4.81
N LEU A 87 -15.23 -89.98 -4.76
CA LEU A 87 -16.56 -89.65 -5.26
C LEU A 87 -16.48 -88.75 -6.50
N SER A 88 -16.87 -89.29 -7.66
CA SER A 88 -16.96 -88.56 -8.93
C SER A 88 -18.41 -88.34 -9.31
N ALA A 89 -18.84 -87.08 -9.25
CA ALA A 89 -20.20 -86.66 -9.56
C ALA A 89 -20.18 -85.34 -10.35
N SER A 90 -21.07 -85.22 -11.34
CA SER A 90 -21.28 -83.99 -12.12
C SER A 90 -22.77 -83.63 -12.08
N GLY A 91 -23.13 -82.50 -11.46
CA GLY A 91 -24.51 -82.00 -11.38
C GLY A 91 -25.44 -82.77 -10.43
N THR A 92 -24.92 -83.32 -9.33
CA THR A 92 -25.63 -84.23 -8.40
C THR A 92 -25.94 -83.52 -7.07
N VAL A 93 -27.12 -83.75 -6.48
CA VAL A 93 -27.50 -83.26 -5.14
C VAL A 93 -27.34 -84.37 -4.09
N MET A 94 -26.64 -84.13 -2.99
CA MET A 94 -26.43 -85.10 -1.91
C MET A 94 -27.05 -84.65 -0.58
N THR A 95 -28.10 -85.31 -0.13
CA THR A 95 -28.76 -85.01 1.15
C THR A 95 -28.18 -85.84 2.30
N PHE A 96 -27.60 -85.18 3.31
CA PHE A 96 -27.05 -85.81 4.51
C PHE A 96 -28.06 -85.75 5.65
N THR A 97 -28.46 -86.91 6.16
CA THR A 97 -29.48 -87.03 7.23
C THR A 97 -28.94 -87.59 8.54
N ASN A 98 -27.69 -88.09 8.60
CA ASN A 98 -27.15 -88.80 9.76
C ASN A 98 -26.24 -87.90 10.63
N PRO A 99 -26.46 -87.78 11.95
CA PRO A 99 -25.61 -86.99 12.84
C PRO A 99 -24.18 -87.55 12.93
N ASN A 100 -23.20 -86.80 12.40
CA ASN A 100 -21.75 -87.10 12.33
C ASN A 100 -21.34 -88.01 11.16
N THR A 101 -21.43 -87.51 9.93
CA THR A 101 -21.00 -88.20 8.70
C THR A 101 -19.59 -87.75 8.28
N THR A 102 -18.60 -88.63 8.19
CA THR A 102 -17.25 -88.27 7.67
C THR A 102 -17.03 -88.73 6.22
N ILE A 103 -16.45 -87.88 5.35
CA ILE A 103 -16.10 -88.15 3.93
C ILE A 103 -14.62 -87.86 3.69
N ASP A 104 -13.87 -88.85 3.20
CA ASP A 104 -12.41 -88.74 3.04
C ASP A 104 -11.92 -87.98 1.80
N ALA A 105 -12.55 -88.10 0.62
CA ALA A 105 -12.12 -87.38 -0.58
C ALA A 105 -13.23 -87.23 -1.64
N ILE A 106 -13.33 -86.07 -2.29
CA ILE A 106 -14.26 -85.78 -3.40
C ILE A 106 -13.43 -85.37 -4.62
N GLN A 107 -13.68 -85.95 -5.81
CA GLN A 107 -12.91 -85.65 -7.02
C GLN A 107 -13.83 -85.57 -8.25
N SER A 108 -13.89 -84.41 -8.91
CA SER A 108 -14.70 -84.20 -10.12
C SER A 108 -14.15 -84.96 -11.33
N SER A 109 -15.02 -85.52 -12.19
CA SER A 109 -14.61 -86.15 -13.45
C SER A 109 -14.53 -85.15 -14.60
N ASN A 110 -13.39 -85.20 -15.31
CA ASN A 110 -13.04 -84.60 -16.59
C ASN A 110 -14.07 -83.64 -17.25
N GLY A 111 -13.83 -82.33 -17.09
CA GLY A 111 -14.02 -81.35 -18.16
C GLY A 111 -15.42 -80.75 -18.34
N ASN A 112 -16.32 -80.83 -17.35
CA ASN A 112 -17.63 -80.15 -17.41
C ASN A 112 -17.93 -79.43 -16.07
N PRO A 113 -18.22 -78.11 -16.03
CA PRO A 113 -18.32 -77.30 -14.80
C PRO A 113 -19.60 -77.52 -13.97
N ASN A 114 -20.25 -78.68 -14.04
CA ASN A 114 -21.47 -78.95 -13.29
C ASN A 114 -21.12 -79.51 -11.91
N ALA A 115 -21.01 -78.61 -10.95
CA ALA A 115 -20.48 -78.90 -9.63
C ALA A 115 -21.47 -79.63 -8.69
N LEU A 116 -20.94 -80.17 -7.59
CA LEU A 116 -21.67 -80.96 -6.59
C LEU A 116 -22.56 -80.03 -5.72
N SER A 117 -23.83 -80.39 -5.53
CA SER A 117 -24.72 -79.75 -4.55
C SER A 117 -24.90 -80.63 -3.33
N MET A 118 -24.74 -80.11 -2.12
CA MET A 118 -24.94 -80.87 -0.87
C MET A 118 -26.12 -80.31 -0.10
N VAL A 119 -27.10 -81.13 0.27
CA VAL A 119 -28.20 -80.78 1.16
C VAL A 119 -27.90 -81.33 2.56
N ILE A 120 -27.94 -80.53 3.61
CA ILE A 120 -27.71 -81.00 4.99
C ILE A 120 -28.96 -80.80 5.82
N THR A 121 -29.44 -81.89 6.41
CA THR A 121 -30.66 -81.91 7.22
C THR A 121 -30.37 -81.35 8.62
N PRO A 122 -31.31 -80.68 9.30
CA PRO A 122 -31.04 -80.07 10.61
C PRO A 122 -30.50 -81.03 11.68
N GLY A 123 -29.48 -80.59 12.42
CA GLY A 123 -28.83 -81.37 13.49
C GLY A 123 -27.77 -82.36 13.02
N VAL A 124 -27.43 -82.34 11.73
CA VAL A 124 -26.42 -83.22 11.12
C VAL A 124 -25.05 -82.53 11.08
N HIS A 125 -24.04 -83.24 11.58
CA HIS A 125 -22.63 -82.85 11.48
C HIS A 125 -21.97 -83.65 10.35
N VAL A 126 -21.30 -82.99 9.40
CA VAL A 126 -20.58 -83.64 8.28
C VAL A 126 -19.11 -83.22 8.31
N THR A 127 -18.18 -84.17 8.39
CA THR A 127 -16.73 -83.91 8.38
C THR A 127 -16.12 -84.28 7.02
N LEU A 128 -15.41 -83.38 6.34
CA LEU A 128 -14.68 -83.63 5.09
C LEU A 128 -13.16 -83.69 5.36
N THR A 129 -12.51 -84.83 5.19
CA THR A 129 -11.12 -85.09 5.65
C THR A 129 -10.02 -85.02 4.58
N GLY A 130 -10.35 -84.72 3.32
CA GLY A 130 -9.35 -84.70 2.23
C GLY A 130 -9.78 -83.98 0.97
N VAL A 131 -9.93 -82.65 1.05
CA VAL A 131 -10.17 -81.80 -0.11
C VAL A 131 -8.84 -81.20 -0.59
N GLY A 132 -8.32 -81.71 -1.72
CA GLY A 132 -7.25 -81.06 -2.49
C GLY A 132 -5.79 -81.41 -2.17
N TYR A 133 -5.31 -82.60 -2.58
CA TYR A 133 -4.03 -82.80 -3.31
C TYR A 133 -3.91 -84.27 -3.78
N PRO A 134 -3.16 -84.59 -4.84
CA PRO A 134 -2.97 -85.97 -5.31
C PRO A 134 -2.24 -86.77 -4.22
N ALA A 135 -2.73 -87.97 -3.94
CA ALA A 135 -2.03 -88.90 -3.09
C ALA A 135 -0.60 -89.14 -3.62
N ASP A 136 0.37 -89.18 -2.69
CA ASP A 136 1.79 -89.46 -2.90
C ASP A 136 2.01 -90.52 -4.00
N PRO A 137 2.79 -90.24 -5.07
CA PRO A 137 3.03 -91.20 -6.15
C PRO A 137 3.71 -92.50 -5.67
N ASP A 138 4.29 -92.51 -4.47
CA ASP A 138 4.91 -93.70 -3.86
C ASP A 138 3.97 -94.50 -2.94
N ALA A 139 2.73 -94.05 -2.73
CA ALA A 139 1.74 -94.79 -1.94
C ALA A 139 1.30 -96.06 -2.65
N LYS A 140 1.66 -97.21 -2.07
CA LYS A 140 1.23 -98.54 -2.51
C LYS A 140 0.01 -99.00 -1.71
N ASP A 141 -0.92 -99.68 -2.37
CA ASP A 141 -2.03 -100.34 -1.66
C ASP A 141 -1.52 -101.50 -0.78
N ALA A 142 -2.40 -102.07 0.05
CA ALA A 142 -2.08 -103.20 0.95
C ALA A 142 -1.61 -104.48 0.22
N SER A 143 -1.64 -104.49 -1.12
CA SER A 143 -1.18 -105.54 -2.03
C SER A 143 0.10 -105.17 -2.80
N GLY A 144 0.67 -103.98 -2.57
CA GLY A 144 1.96 -103.54 -3.14
C GLY A 144 1.89 -102.91 -4.53
N ASN A 145 0.69 -102.61 -5.06
CA ASN A 145 0.49 -102.00 -6.37
C ASN A 145 0.50 -100.46 -6.30
N SER A 146 0.99 -99.81 -7.35
CA SER A 146 1.01 -98.35 -7.49
C SER A 146 -0.42 -97.79 -7.56
N ASN A 147 -0.65 -96.65 -6.92
CA ASN A 147 -1.92 -95.94 -6.97
C ASN A 147 -2.33 -95.62 -8.44
N PRO A 148 -3.54 -96.01 -8.90
CA PRO A 148 -4.00 -95.78 -10.28
C PRO A 148 -4.20 -94.30 -10.66
N PHE A 149 -4.07 -93.37 -9.71
CA PHE A 149 -4.21 -91.93 -9.95
C PHE A 149 -2.87 -91.16 -9.95
N ALA A 150 -1.74 -91.86 -9.89
CA ALA A 150 -0.42 -91.24 -9.99
C ALA A 150 -0.14 -90.77 -11.43
N GLY A 151 -0.35 -89.47 -11.71
CA GLY A 151 0.25 -88.79 -12.86
C GLY A 151 -0.66 -87.96 -13.77
N THR A 152 -1.98 -87.87 -13.56
CA THR A 152 -2.85 -87.13 -14.49
C THR A 152 -4.03 -86.42 -13.79
N ALA A 153 -3.80 -85.25 -13.18
CA ALA A 153 -4.82 -84.20 -13.02
C ALA A 153 -4.20 -82.92 -12.42
N THR A 154 -4.26 -81.82 -13.16
CA THR A 154 -3.91 -80.46 -12.70
C THR A 154 -5.13 -79.66 -12.23
N ASN A 155 -6.29 -80.28 -12.05
CA ASN A 155 -7.56 -79.55 -11.93
C ASN A 155 -8.20 -79.67 -10.55
N GLN A 156 -8.63 -78.50 -10.07
CA GLN A 156 -9.25 -78.17 -8.80
C GLN A 156 -10.60 -78.88 -8.61
N SER A 157 -11.00 -79.09 -7.35
CA SER A 157 -12.30 -79.67 -7.00
C SER A 157 -13.28 -78.55 -6.67
N ASP A 158 -14.24 -78.28 -7.55
CA ASP A 158 -15.24 -77.22 -7.37
C ASP A 158 -16.55 -77.79 -6.79
N ILE A 159 -16.99 -77.29 -5.63
CA ILE A 159 -18.31 -77.56 -5.04
C ILE A 159 -19.26 -76.43 -5.46
N ALA A 160 -20.44 -76.72 -6.00
CA ALA A 160 -21.31 -75.70 -6.60
C ALA A 160 -22.13 -74.96 -5.56
N SER A 161 -22.73 -75.72 -4.64
CA SER A 161 -23.65 -75.19 -3.64
C SER A 161 -23.81 -76.15 -2.46
N ILE A 162 -24.04 -75.59 -1.27
CA ILE A 162 -24.42 -76.35 -0.08
C ILE A 162 -25.71 -75.72 0.45
N ASP A 163 -26.79 -76.50 0.49
CA ASP A 163 -28.14 -76.15 0.92
C ASP A 163 -28.43 -76.77 2.30
N PHE A 164 -28.33 -75.95 3.35
CA PHE A 164 -28.73 -76.36 4.70
C PHE A 164 -30.22 -76.08 4.85
N GLN A 165 -31.07 -77.11 4.85
CA GLN A 165 -32.53 -76.94 4.88
C GLN A 165 -33.05 -76.41 6.22
N ASN A 166 -32.90 -75.11 6.45
CA ASN A 166 -33.53 -74.30 7.50
C ASN A 166 -33.23 -74.66 8.98
N SER A 167 -32.01 -75.13 9.36
CA SER A 167 -31.39 -74.95 10.70
C SER A 167 -30.13 -75.80 10.97
N ASN A 168 -29.21 -75.30 11.82
CA ASN A 168 -28.14 -75.96 12.62
C ASN A 168 -27.43 -77.23 12.08
N GLY A 169 -27.14 -77.32 10.78
CA GLY A 169 -26.17 -78.29 10.26
C GLY A 169 -24.73 -77.79 10.46
N ILE A 170 -23.79 -78.68 10.77
CA ILE A 170 -22.36 -78.35 10.91
C ILE A 170 -21.60 -79.05 9.77
N ILE A 171 -20.75 -78.33 9.04
CA ILE A 171 -19.70 -78.91 8.21
C ILE A 171 -18.35 -78.63 8.87
N GLU A 172 -17.56 -79.68 9.12
CA GLU A 172 -16.19 -79.61 9.57
C GLU A 172 -15.29 -80.02 8.40
N MET A 173 -14.28 -79.25 8.02
CA MET A 173 -13.37 -79.62 6.93
C MET A 173 -11.93 -79.71 7.44
N ASN A 174 -11.36 -80.92 7.45
CA ASN A 174 -9.98 -81.20 7.81
C ASN A 174 -9.13 -81.31 6.54
N ALA A 175 -8.64 -80.19 6.00
CA ALA A 175 -7.68 -80.21 4.90
C ALA A 175 -6.24 -80.30 5.46
N LYS A 176 -5.48 -81.32 5.06
CA LYS A 176 -4.10 -81.52 5.55
C LYS A 176 -3.06 -80.57 4.93
N THR A 177 -3.38 -79.86 3.85
CA THR A 177 -2.63 -78.72 3.27
C THR A 177 -3.46 -78.01 2.18
N SER A 178 -3.19 -76.72 1.96
CA SER A 178 -3.78 -75.76 1.00
C SER A 178 -4.53 -76.30 -0.24
N GLY A 179 -5.85 -76.08 -0.28
CA GLY A 179 -6.71 -76.25 -1.45
C GLY A 179 -7.66 -75.05 -1.63
N LEU A 180 -7.95 -74.69 -2.89
CA LEU A 180 -8.84 -73.59 -3.28
C LEU A 180 -10.31 -73.99 -3.04
N MET A 181 -11.16 -73.05 -2.60
CA MET A 181 -12.59 -73.28 -2.34
C MET A 181 -13.43 -72.16 -2.97
N ASP A 182 -14.37 -72.53 -3.84
CA ASP A 182 -15.31 -71.61 -4.50
C ASP A 182 -16.73 -71.88 -3.97
N PHE A 183 -17.49 -70.83 -3.65
CA PHE A 183 -18.87 -70.93 -3.16
C PHE A 183 -19.78 -70.03 -4.00
N ALA A 184 -20.81 -70.60 -4.62
CA ALA A 184 -21.81 -69.79 -5.34
C ALA A 184 -22.75 -69.04 -4.37
N THR A 185 -23.13 -67.84 -4.79
CA THR A 185 -23.92 -66.85 -4.03
C THR A 185 -25.28 -67.39 -3.56
N GLY A 186 -25.63 -67.19 -2.27
CA GLY A 186 -27.04 -67.08 -1.85
C GLY A 186 -27.57 -67.97 -0.71
N THR A 187 -26.76 -68.47 0.25
CA THR A 187 -27.29 -69.25 1.39
C THR A 187 -26.94 -68.65 2.76
N THR A 188 -27.85 -68.85 3.73
CA THR A 188 -27.72 -68.53 5.17
C THR A 188 -27.51 -69.84 5.96
N PRO A 189 -27.12 -69.78 7.25
CA PRO A 189 -25.76 -69.66 7.78
C PRO A 189 -24.92 -70.95 7.63
N THR A 190 -23.63 -70.81 7.30
CA THR A 190 -22.66 -71.92 7.29
C THR A 190 -21.67 -71.74 8.45
N ILE A 191 -21.55 -72.73 9.34
CA ILE A 191 -20.39 -72.85 10.23
C ILE A 191 -19.26 -73.42 9.38
N ILE A 192 -18.20 -72.65 9.14
CA ILE A 192 -16.93 -73.16 8.61
C ILE A 192 -16.01 -73.36 9.82
N ALA A 193 -15.96 -74.58 10.35
CA ALA A 193 -14.96 -74.96 11.34
C ALA A 193 -13.69 -75.41 10.57
N ASN A 194 -12.64 -74.59 10.62
CA ASN A 194 -11.33 -74.95 10.11
C ASN A 194 -10.44 -75.37 11.28
N ALA A 195 -9.61 -76.40 11.11
CA ALA A 195 -8.61 -76.76 12.11
C ALA A 195 -7.69 -75.55 12.37
N ALA A 196 -7.17 -75.44 13.61
CA ALA A 196 -6.41 -74.28 14.10
C ALA A 196 -5.16 -73.88 13.28
N ASP A 197 -4.77 -74.68 12.27
CA ASP A 197 -3.57 -74.48 11.43
C ASP A 197 -3.86 -74.34 9.92
N ALA A 198 -5.12 -74.36 9.46
CA ALA A 198 -5.45 -74.40 8.04
C ALA A 198 -5.67 -73.00 7.42
N THR A 199 -5.02 -72.73 6.28
CA THR A 199 -5.17 -71.47 5.54
C THR A 199 -6.38 -71.51 4.61
N THR A 200 -7.31 -70.57 4.74
CA THR A 200 -8.46 -70.39 3.83
C THR A 200 -8.06 -69.46 2.69
N ILE A 201 -8.04 -69.94 1.44
CA ILE A 201 -7.65 -69.16 0.26
C ILE A 201 -8.90 -68.71 -0.50
N ILE A 202 -9.06 -67.40 -0.68
CA ILE A 202 -10.08 -66.74 -1.51
C ILE A 202 -9.47 -66.48 -2.89
N GLY A 203 -9.97 -67.18 -3.91
CA GLY A 203 -9.53 -67.03 -5.30
C GLY A 203 -9.68 -65.60 -5.82
N ALA A 204 -8.91 -65.24 -6.86
CA ALA A 204 -8.96 -63.92 -7.49
C ALA A 204 -10.36 -63.63 -8.07
N GLY A 205 -10.92 -62.44 -7.80
CA GLY A 205 -12.25 -62.04 -8.26
C GLY A 205 -13.43 -62.63 -7.48
N THR A 206 -13.18 -63.33 -6.37
CA THR A 206 -14.20 -64.00 -5.55
C THR A 206 -14.65 -63.12 -4.37
N ILE A 207 -15.96 -63.12 -4.07
CA ILE A 207 -16.53 -62.49 -2.87
C ILE A 207 -17.01 -63.60 -1.93
N ILE A 208 -16.51 -63.62 -0.70
CA ILE A 208 -16.99 -64.52 0.35
C ILE A 208 -17.73 -63.70 1.38
N GLN A 209 -18.95 -64.12 1.74
CA GLN A 209 -19.76 -63.46 2.76
C GLN A 209 -20.04 -64.41 3.93
N VAL A 210 -19.82 -63.94 5.15
CA VAL A 210 -20.11 -64.66 6.40
C VAL A 210 -21.05 -63.82 7.27
N LYS A 211 -22.05 -64.44 7.91
CA LYS A 211 -23.06 -63.74 8.73
C LYS A 211 -23.29 -64.42 10.08
N ASN A 212 -23.33 -63.62 11.15
CA ASN A 212 -23.72 -64.01 12.53
C ASN A 212 -22.92 -65.19 13.12
N GLN A 213 -21.63 -65.29 12.81
CA GLN A 213 -20.78 -66.38 13.30
C GLN A 213 -19.91 -65.92 14.48
N SER A 214 -19.93 -66.72 15.56
CA SER A 214 -18.94 -66.66 16.64
C SER A 214 -17.81 -67.62 16.27
N TRP A 215 -16.67 -67.07 15.86
CA TRP A 215 -15.51 -67.84 15.47
C TRP A 215 -14.80 -68.41 16.72
N THR A 216 -14.71 -69.73 16.85
CA THR A 216 -13.95 -70.36 17.94
C THR A 216 -12.58 -70.89 17.50
N THR A 217 -12.37 -71.21 16.22
CA THR A 217 -11.07 -71.63 15.64
C THR A 217 -11.08 -71.48 14.11
N MET A 218 -10.30 -70.55 13.57
CA MET A 218 -9.94 -70.48 12.15
C MET A 218 -8.43 -70.26 12.01
N GLY A 219 -7.84 -70.57 10.86
CA GLY A 219 -6.44 -70.24 10.55
C GLY A 219 -6.32 -68.99 9.67
N THR A 220 -5.19 -68.81 8.99
CA THR A 220 -4.89 -67.66 8.11
C THR A 220 -5.91 -67.51 6.95
N ILE A 221 -6.38 -66.30 6.65
CA ILE A 221 -7.27 -66.02 5.50
C ILE A 221 -6.47 -65.32 4.41
N ASP A 222 -6.35 -65.93 3.24
CA ASP A 222 -5.58 -65.45 2.11
C ASP A 222 -6.48 -64.92 0.98
N ILE A 223 -6.39 -63.63 0.68
CA ILE A 223 -7.33 -62.89 -0.17
C ILE A 223 -6.65 -62.53 -1.49
N GLY A 224 -7.13 -63.14 -2.58
CA GLY A 224 -6.70 -62.85 -3.95
C GLY A 224 -6.90 -61.39 -4.39
N GLN A 225 -6.30 -61.02 -5.52
CA GLN A 225 -6.57 -59.73 -6.17
C GLN A 225 -8.04 -59.64 -6.60
N ASN A 226 -8.62 -58.44 -6.46
CA ASN A 226 -10.02 -58.15 -6.78
C ASN A 226 -11.03 -59.02 -6.00
N SER A 227 -10.60 -59.59 -4.87
CA SER A 227 -11.42 -60.46 -4.03
C SER A 227 -11.81 -59.77 -2.75
N GLN A 228 -12.95 -60.16 -2.18
CA GLN A 228 -13.48 -59.56 -0.96
C GLN A 228 -13.87 -60.63 0.05
N TYR A 229 -13.46 -60.44 1.30
CA TYR A 229 -14.00 -61.13 2.45
C TYR A 229 -14.96 -60.19 3.18
N LYS A 230 -16.23 -60.56 3.27
CA LYS A 230 -17.29 -59.79 3.93
C LYS A 230 -17.80 -60.50 5.17
N TYR A 231 -17.76 -59.85 6.32
CA TYR A 231 -18.30 -60.36 7.57
C TYR A 231 -19.42 -59.44 8.07
N ILE A 232 -20.58 -60.01 8.35
CA ILE A 232 -21.76 -59.29 8.82
C ILE A 232 -22.15 -59.78 10.22
N ASN A 233 -22.17 -58.90 11.22
CA ASN A 233 -22.65 -59.22 12.55
C ASN A 233 -24.05 -58.62 12.82
N ASN A 234 -24.99 -59.48 13.21
CA ASN A 234 -26.31 -59.08 13.73
C ASN A 234 -26.54 -59.51 15.19
N LEU A 235 -25.49 -59.83 15.93
CA LEU A 235 -25.56 -60.29 17.32
C LEU A 235 -25.24 -59.14 18.30
N ASP A 236 -25.76 -59.27 19.52
CA ASP A 236 -25.61 -58.34 20.65
C ASP A 236 -24.26 -58.54 21.38
N ASN A 237 -23.16 -58.49 20.62
CA ASN A 237 -21.80 -58.68 21.14
C ASN A 237 -20.78 -57.93 20.29
N ASN A 238 -19.67 -57.53 20.92
CA ASN A 238 -18.53 -56.96 20.21
C ASN A 238 -18.04 -57.89 19.11
N VAL A 239 -17.79 -57.32 17.93
CA VAL A 239 -17.21 -58.03 16.79
C VAL A 239 -15.71 -58.14 17.01
N ASN A 240 -15.22 -59.31 17.41
CA ASN A 240 -13.79 -59.59 17.37
C ASN A 240 -13.36 -59.93 15.94
N VAL A 241 -12.62 -59.03 15.27
CA VAL A 241 -12.13 -59.25 13.90
C VAL A 241 -10.98 -60.27 13.83
N TYR A 242 -10.33 -60.61 14.97
CA TYR A 242 -9.35 -61.69 15.09
C TYR A 242 -9.72 -62.66 16.23
N PRO A 243 -10.28 -63.84 15.93
CA PRO A 243 -10.55 -64.85 16.95
C PRO A 243 -9.24 -65.58 17.30
N THR A 244 -8.50 -65.13 18.31
CA THR A 244 -7.33 -65.82 18.90
C THR A 244 -6.27 -66.34 17.90
N GLY A 245 -5.26 -65.51 17.59
CA GLY A 245 -3.99 -65.98 16.99
C GLY A 245 -3.81 -65.84 15.47
N GLN A 246 -4.80 -65.39 14.71
CA GLN A 246 -4.87 -65.48 13.23
C GLN A 246 -4.27 -64.26 12.46
N THR A 247 -4.19 -64.29 11.12
CA THR A 247 -3.71 -63.18 10.22
C THR A 247 -4.47 -63.14 8.87
N PHE A 248 -4.66 -61.97 8.25
CA PHE A 248 -5.19 -61.80 6.88
C PHE A 248 -4.02 -61.61 5.89
N ILE A 249 -3.99 -62.35 4.77
CA ILE A 249 -3.05 -62.15 3.67
C ILE A 249 -3.74 -61.38 2.55
N PHE A 250 -3.19 -60.24 2.17
CA PHE A 250 -3.64 -59.51 0.98
C PHE A 250 -2.69 -59.79 -0.18
N ARG A 251 -3.20 -60.33 -1.30
CA ARG A 251 -2.39 -60.65 -2.50
C ARG A 251 -2.33 -59.51 -3.51
N GLY A 252 -2.89 -58.35 -3.19
CA GLY A 252 -2.76 -57.12 -3.97
C GLY A 252 -3.45 -55.89 -3.36
N PRO A 253 -3.32 -54.72 -4.00
CA PRO A 253 -3.96 -53.48 -3.56
C PRO A 253 -5.49 -53.50 -3.66
N THR A 254 -6.06 -54.44 -4.41
CA THR A 254 -7.52 -54.59 -4.61
C THR A 254 -8.14 -55.72 -3.79
N SER A 255 -7.36 -56.39 -2.94
CA SER A 255 -7.87 -57.38 -1.97
C SER A 255 -8.62 -56.65 -0.85
N VAL A 256 -9.83 -57.08 -0.48
CA VAL A 256 -10.69 -56.35 0.47
C VAL A 256 -11.11 -57.23 1.65
N VAL A 257 -11.04 -56.69 2.86
CA VAL A 257 -11.82 -57.17 4.01
C VAL A 257 -12.89 -56.11 4.34
N ASP A 258 -14.13 -56.56 4.53
CA ASP A 258 -15.32 -55.73 4.76
C ASP A 258 -16.04 -56.28 6.00
N PHE A 259 -16.16 -55.48 7.05
CA PHE A 259 -16.85 -55.81 8.27
C PHE A 259 -18.08 -54.91 8.41
N SER A 260 -19.27 -55.49 8.54
CA SER A 260 -20.50 -54.74 8.77
C SER A 260 -21.21 -55.15 10.06
N ASN A 261 -21.73 -54.17 10.78
CA ASN A 261 -22.64 -54.35 11.91
C ASN A 261 -24.02 -53.90 11.43
N GLU A 262 -25.01 -54.80 11.25
CA GLU A 262 -26.34 -54.44 10.71
C GLU A 262 -27.47 -54.44 11.76
N SER A 263 -27.22 -54.95 12.98
CA SER A 263 -28.29 -55.15 13.98
C SER A 263 -28.59 -53.96 14.88
N ASN A 264 -27.72 -52.95 14.93
CA ASN A 264 -27.75 -51.88 15.93
C ASN A 264 -27.53 -52.34 17.39
N LEU A 265 -26.99 -53.55 17.61
CA LEU A 265 -26.81 -54.12 18.95
C LEU A 265 -25.34 -54.29 19.36
N SER A 266 -24.40 -54.28 18.42
CA SER A 266 -22.97 -54.35 18.75
C SER A 266 -22.39 -52.96 18.97
N ASP A 267 -21.71 -52.78 20.11
CA ASP A 267 -21.09 -51.50 20.50
C ASP A 267 -19.65 -51.33 19.98
N ALA A 268 -18.97 -52.40 19.52
CA ALA A 268 -17.59 -52.28 19.05
C ALA A 268 -17.10 -53.36 18.06
N PHE A 269 -16.19 -52.97 17.16
CA PHE A 269 -15.23 -53.84 16.49
C PHE A 269 -13.92 -53.83 17.29
N VAL A 270 -13.42 -55.00 17.70
CA VAL A 270 -12.21 -55.12 18.55
C VAL A 270 -11.23 -56.11 17.96
N SER A 271 -9.95 -55.92 18.28
CA SER A 271 -8.93 -56.90 17.93
C SER A 271 -7.70 -56.87 18.84
N ASP A 272 -7.10 -58.04 19.06
CA ASP A 272 -5.79 -58.20 19.73
C ASP A 272 -4.59 -58.05 18.76
N LYS A 273 -4.81 -58.07 17.45
CA LYS A 273 -3.76 -57.98 16.41
C LYS A 273 -4.10 -56.94 15.34
N PRO A 274 -3.10 -56.31 14.70
CA PRO A 274 -3.34 -55.39 13.59
C PRO A 274 -3.74 -56.13 12.30
N ILE A 275 -4.68 -55.58 11.53
CA ILE A 275 -4.91 -55.99 10.13
C ILE A 275 -3.79 -55.36 9.29
N ALA A 276 -2.78 -56.14 8.96
CA ALA A 276 -1.55 -55.66 8.32
C ALA A 276 -1.40 -56.15 6.87
N PRO A 277 -0.71 -55.41 6.00
CA PRO A 277 -0.21 -55.97 4.73
C PRO A 277 0.79 -57.09 5.03
N ILE A 278 0.74 -58.19 4.27
CA ILE A 278 1.63 -59.34 4.48
C ILE A 278 2.91 -59.24 3.64
N THR A 279 3.98 -59.82 4.18
CA THR A 279 5.19 -60.21 3.45
C THR A 279 4.88 -61.03 2.21
N ASP A 280 5.37 -60.62 1.04
CA ASP A 280 5.35 -61.48 -0.15
C ASP A 280 6.01 -62.86 0.12
N ASN A 281 5.93 -63.80 -0.82
CA ASN A 281 6.55 -65.13 -0.66
C ASN A 281 8.10 -65.09 -0.46
N SER A 282 8.73 -63.90 -0.54
CA SER A 282 10.16 -63.66 -0.27
C SER A 282 10.43 -63.15 1.16
N GLY A 283 9.39 -62.89 1.95
CA GLY A 283 9.52 -62.35 3.31
C GLY A 283 9.63 -60.81 3.36
N ALA A 284 9.36 -60.10 2.27
CA ALA A 284 9.42 -58.63 2.20
C ALA A 284 8.02 -58.01 2.36
N ILE A 285 7.84 -57.13 3.35
CA ILE A 285 6.57 -56.43 3.61
C ILE A 285 6.35 -55.39 2.49
N THR A 286 5.28 -55.55 1.71
CA THR A 286 4.91 -54.63 0.63
C THR A 286 3.89 -53.61 1.13
N ASP A 287 4.28 -52.33 1.14
CA ASP A 287 3.42 -51.19 1.45
C ASP A 287 2.27 -51.05 0.43
N SER A 288 1.13 -50.51 0.85
CA SER A 288 -0.06 -50.23 0.03
C SER A 288 -0.77 -51.47 -0.55
N TYR A 289 -0.84 -52.56 0.21
CA TYR A 289 -1.62 -53.75 -0.16
C TYR A 289 -2.89 -53.82 0.69
N GLY A 290 -3.99 -54.27 0.11
CA GLY A 290 -5.24 -54.54 0.81
C GLY A 290 -6.09 -53.32 1.17
N THR A 291 -7.40 -53.53 1.25
CA THR A 291 -8.40 -52.58 1.74
C THR A 291 -9.09 -53.16 2.96
N ALA A 292 -9.28 -52.36 4.01
CA ALA A 292 -10.11 -52.71 5.15
C ALA A 292 -11.30 -51.75 5.27
N ALA A 293 -12.51 -52.29 5.20
CA ALA A 293 -13.75 -51.52 5.30
C ALA A 293 -14.52 -51.89 6.58
N PHE A 294 -15.01 -50.89 7.29
CA PHE A 294 -15.84 -51.03 8.49
C PHE A 294 -17.12 -50.22 8.33
N HIS A 295 -18.22 -50.94 8.16
CA HIS A 295 -19.55 -50.39 7.99
C HIS A 295 -20.32 -50.47 9.31
N VAL A 296 -20.60 -49.32 9.93
CA VAL A 296 -21.38 -49.26 11.17
C VAL A 296 -22.86 -48.94 10.88
N SER A 297 -23.79 -49.47 11.67
CA SER A 297 -25.22 -49.20 11.49
C SER A 297 -25.69 -47.92 12.22
N THR A 298 -26.92 -47.89 12.73
CA THR A 298 -27.52 -46.72 13.41
C THR A 298 -27.27 -46.69 14.92
N SER A 299 -26.43 -47.57 15.47
CA SER A 299 -26.01 -47.51 16.89
C SER A 299 -24.62 -46.88 17.02
N GLU A 300 -24.34 -46.27 18.17
CA GLU A 300 -22.99 -45.81 18.48
C GLU A 300 -22.03 -47.01 18.46
N THR A 301 -20.90 -46.90 17.75
CA THR A 301 -19.98 -48.03 17.55
C THR A 301 -18.52 -47.60 17.68
N THR A 302 -17.69 -48.38 18.39
CA THR A 302 -16.24 -48.16 18.50
C THR A 302 -15.46 -49.10 17.56
N ILE A 303 -14.52 -48.59 16.76
CA ILE A 303 -13.54 -49.38 16.01
C ILE A 303 -12.20 -49.34 16.75
N ALA A 304 -11.96 -50.36 17.57
CA ALA A 304 -10.72 -50.60 18.31
C ALA A 304 -9.85 -51.65 17.61
N VAL A 305 -9.63 -51.48 16.31
CA VAL A 305 -8.83 -52.37 15.47
C VAL A 305 -7.64 -51.60 14.91
N ASN A 306 -6.43 -52.07 15.18
CA ASN A 306 -5.24 -51.51 14.55
C ASN A 306 -5.19 -51.93 13.07
N ILE A 307 -4.90 -51.00 12.18
CA ILE A 307 -4.82 -51.20 10.73
C ILE A 307 -3.42 -50.79 10.26
N GLY A 308 -2.76 -51.66 9.49
CA GLY A 308 -1.35 -51.51 9.13
C GLY A 308 -0.40 -51.70 10.33
N LEU A 309 0.90 -51.58 10.08
CA LEU A 309 1.95 -51.76 11.10
C LEU A 309 2.68 -50.46 11.43
N SER A 310 2.89 -49.62 10.44
CA SER A 310 3.56 -48.32 10.57
C SER A 310 3.27 -47.46 9.34
N ASN A 311 3.68 -46.20 9.38
CA ASN A 311 3.59 -45.27 8.25
C ASN A 311 4.42 -45.64 7.01
N LYS A 312 5.25 -46.69 7.10
CA LYS A 312 5.99 -47.29 5.96
C LYS A 312 5.45 -48.67 5.57
N GLN A 313 4.46 -49.18 6.30
CA GLN A 313 3.89 -50.52 6.16
C GLN A 313 2.36 -50.40 6.30
N ARG A 314 1.76 -49.70 5.34
CA ARG A 314 0.36 -49.26 5.34
C ARG A 314 -0.49 -50.21 4.51
N LEU A 315 -1.80 -50.27 4.81
CA LEU A 315 -2.78 -50.79 3.85
C LEU A 315 -2.94 -49.82 2.67
N ASN A 316 -3.50 -50.29 1.56
CA ASN A 316 -3.86 -49.41 0.43
C ASN A 316 -4.98 -48.44 0.84
N THR A 317 -6.10 -48.97 1.33
CA THR A 317 -7.28 -48.18 1.67
C THR A 317 -7.89 -48.63 3.01
N PHE A 318 -8.28 -47.67 3.83
CA PHE A 318 -9.20 -47.89 4.94
C PHE A 318 -10.51 -47.16 4.64
N ILE A 319 -11.65 -47.82 4.83
CA ILE A 319 -12.97 -47.26 4.57
C ILE A 319 -13.80 -47.37 5.85
N THR A 320 -14.49 -46.30 6.22
CA THR A 320 -15.53 -46.37 7.25
C THR A 320 -16.76 -45.58 6.84
N ASP A 321 -17.93 -46.15 7.10
CA ASP A 321 -19.22 -45.48 6.96
C ASP A 321 -20.15 -45.76 8.15
N GLY A 322 -21.22 -44.98 8.25
CA GLY A 322 -22.14 -45.04 9.37
C GLY A 322 -23.31 -44.07 9.30
N LYS A 323 -24.31 -44.31 10.16
CA LYS A 323 -25.50 -43.46 10.37
C LYS A 323 -25.63 -42.92 11.81
N ASN A 324 -24.63 -43.12 12.66
CA ASN A 324 -24.60 -42.66 14.05
C ASN A 324 -23.14 -42.46 14.51
N ILE A 325 -22.89 -42.17 15.79
CA ILE A 325 -21.55 -41.91 16.34
C ILE A 325 -20.63 -43.12 16.18
N THR A 326 -19.52 -42.95 15.46
CA THR A 326 -18.47 -43.96 15.28
C THR A 326 -17.19 -43.46 15.95
N THR A 327 -16.61 -44.20 16.89
CA THR A 327 -15.34 -43.81 17.54
C THR A 327 -14.20 -44.72 17.09
N ILE A 328 -13.13 -44.18 16.49
CA ILE A 328 -11.94 -44.94 16.12
C ILE A 328 -10.88 -44.76 17.21
N THR A 329 -10.50 -45.88 17.84
CA THR A 329 -9.46 -45.94 18.88
C THR A 329 -8.28 -46.83 18.49
N GLY A 330 -8.36 -47.53 17.36
CA GLY A 330 -7.23 -48.25 16.77
C GLY A 330 -6.30 -47.34 15.97
N ASN A 331 -5.00 -47.64 15.92
CA ASN A 331 -4.06 -46.93 15.05
C ASN A 331 -4.31 -47.34 13.60
N ILE A 332 -4.50 -46.38 12.69
CA ILE A 332 -4.79 -46.66 11.29
C ILE A 332 -3.66 -46.13 10.40
N PHE A 333 -2.95 -47.06 9.75
CA PHE A 333 -1.94 -46.78 8.74
C PHE A 333 -2.47 -47.28 7.39
N ALA A 334 -3.02 -46.38 6.58
CA ALA A 334 -3.50 -46.65 5.23
C ALA A 334 -3.06 -45.51 4.28
N GLN A 335 -2.78 -45.82 3.02
CA GLN A 335 -2.41 -44.82 2.02
C GLN A 335 -3.60 -43.91 1.67
N ASN A 336 -4.82 -44.46 1.67
CA ASN A 336 -6.06 -43.70 1.50
C ASN A 336 -7.04 -44.03 2.63
N ILE A 337 -7.57 -43.02 3.32
CA ILE A 337 -8.62 -43.15 4.31
C ILE A 337 -9.88 -42.52 3.73
N GLN A 338 -10.92 -43.33 3.53
CA GLN A 338 -12.19 -42.87 2.99
C GLN A 338 -13.25 -42.84 4.07
N ILE A 339 -13.83 -41.66 4.27
CA ILE A 339 -14.89 -41.42 5.24
C ILE A 339 -16.19 -41.22 4.47
N ALA A 340 -17.16 -42.10 4.70
CA ALA A 340 -18.40 -42.14 3.94
C ALA A 340 -19.66 -42.24 4.83
N GLN A 341 -19.82 -41.42 5.88
CA GLN A 341 -21.07 -41.42 6.65
C GLN A 341 -22.24 -40.80 5.87
N ASN A 342 -23.40 -41.47 5.89
CA ASN A 342 -24.60 -41.00 5.18
C ASN A 342 -25.69 -40.60 6.20
N PRO A 343 -25.98 -39.30 6.36
CA PRO A 343 -26.94 -38.80 7.34
C PRO A 343 -28.41 -39.03 6.92
N SER A 344 -28.68 -39.68 5.77
CA SER A 344 -30.05 -39.90 5.31
C SER A 344 -30.84 -40.75 6.32
N GLY A 345 -31.74 -40.10 7.08
CA GLY A 345 -32.68 -40.73 8.01
C GLY A 345 -32.38 -40.53 9.51
N VAL A 346 -31.39 -39.71 9.87
CA VAL A 346 -30.98 -39.37 11.25
C VAL A 346 -30.74 -37.86 11.34
N ASP A 347 -30.85 -37.29 12.54
CA ASP A 347 -30.53 -35.88 12.78
C ASP A 347 -29.03 -35.66 12.43
N PRO A 348 -28.66 -34.69 11.58
CA PRO A 348 -27.27 -34.40 11.28
C PRO A 348 -26.41 -34.19 12.53
N ASP A 349 -26.98 -33.71 13.65
CA ASP A 349 -26.26 -33.53 14.92
C ASP A 349 -25.97 -34.87 15.64
N THR A 350 -26.51 -35.99 15.16
CA THR A 350 -26.34 -37.35 15.73
C THR A 350 -25.44 -38.25 14.90
N THR A 351 -24.92 -37.79 13.75
CA THR A 351 -24.03 -38.58 12.87
C THR A 351 -22.61 -38.01 12.95
N GLN A 352 -21.74 -38.63 13.76
CA GLN A 352 -20.38 -38.18 14.01
C GLN A 352 -19.36 -39.32 13.84
N LEU A 353 -18.18 -39.03 13.31
CA LEU A 353 -17.00 -39.90 13.37
C LEU A 353 -15.98 -39.25 14.30
N ILE A 354 -15.62 -39.89 15.40
CA ILE A 354 -14.65 -39.39 16.38
C ILE A 354 -13.36 -40.18 16.23
N TRP A 355 -12.24 -39.51 16.02
CA TRP A 355 -10.95 -40.14 15.81
C TRP A 355 -10.00 -39.82 16.97
N GLN A 356 -9.62 -40.85 17.75
CA GLN A 356 -8.82 -40.67 18.97
C GLN A 356 -7.33 -41.04 18.82
N THR A 357 -6.95 -41.68 17.72
CA THR A 357 -5.55 -42.08 17.44
C THR A 357 -4.92 -41.23 16.34
N PRO A 358 -3.59 -41.04 16.33
CA PRO A 358 -2.94 -40.32 15.24
C PRO A 358 -3.22 -40.97 13.88
N ILE A 359 -3.52 -40.15 12.88
CA ILE A 359 -3.63 -40.56 11.49
C ILE A 359 -2.31 -40.27 10.80
N ASP A 360 -1.57 -41.28 10.39
CA ASP A 360 -0.36 -41.10 9.58
C ASP A 360 -0.49 -41.96 8.33
N THR A 361 -0.86 -41.31 7.23
CA THR A 361 -1.00 -41.99 5.94
C THR A 361 0.34 -42.10 5.22
N GLY A 362 1.44 -41.61 5.78
CA GLY A 362 2.78 -41.57 5.17
C GLY A 362 2.89 -40.61 3.97
N ALA A 363 4.05 -40.60 3.30
CA ALA A 363 4.26 -39.73 2.14
C ALA A 363 3.24 -40.01 1.02
N GLY A 364 2.57 -38.95 0.57
CA GLY A 364 1.58 -38.99 -0.52
C GLY A 364 0.22 -39.60 -0.16
N GLY A 365 -0.05 -39.87 1.12
CA GLY A 365 -1.35 -40.39 1.54
C GLY A 365 -2.45 -39.33 1.65
N LEU A 366 -3.70 -39.78 1.76
CA LEU A 366 -4.91 -38.96 1.64
C LEU A 366 -5.99 -39.39 2.65
N VAL A 367 -6.62 -38.42 3.31
CA VAL A 367 -7.89 -38.58 4.05
C VAL A 367 -8.98 -37.91 3.22
N GLN A 368 -9.98 -38.66 2.76
CA GLN A 368 -10.98 -38.19 1.80
C GLN A 368 -12.40 -38.36 2.32
N PHE A 369 -13.21 -37.32 2.19
CA PHE A 369 -14.65 -37.35 2.48
C PHE A 369 -15.44 -37.68 1.22
N ASN A 370 -16.19 -38.78 1.23
CA ASN A 370 -16.98 -39.24 0.08
C ASN A 370 -18.49 -39.03 0.23
N SER A 371 -18.92 -38.50 1.37
CA SER A 371 -20.30 -38.11 1.67
C SER A 371 -20.35 -37.04 2.76
N ASN A 372 -21.54 -36.47 3.02
CA ASN A 372 -21.75 -35.48 4.06
C ASN A 372 -21.60 -36.12 5.45
N SER A 373 -20.41 -36.06 6.02
CA SER A 373 -20.08 -36.65 7.32
C SER A 373 -19.63 -35.55 8.28
N ILE A 374 -19.87 -35.73 9.58
CA ILE A 374 -19.22 -34.93 10.62
C ILE A 374 -18.05 -35.77 11.13
N SER A 375 -16.83 -35.26 11.05
CA SER A 375 -15.64 -35.94 11.58
C SER A 375 -14.93 -35.04 12.58
N GLU A 376 -14.78 -35.53 13.80
CA GLU A 376 -14.03 -34.91 14.89
C GLU A 376 -12.69 -35.64 15.04
N PHE A 377 -11.60 -34.90 15.00
CA PHE A 377 -10.25 -35.42 15.14
C PHE A 377 -9.66 -34.92 16.45
N GLN A 378 -9.35 -35.85 17.36
CA GLN A 378 -8.75 -35.60 18.68
C GLN A 378 -7.24 -35.91 18.72
N ALA A 379 -6.67 -36.33 17.59
CA ALA A 379 -5.26 -36.67 17.45
C ALA A 379 -4.71 -36.24 16.09
N ALA A 380 -3.40 -35.97 16.04
CA ALA A 380 -2.73 -35.37 14.87
C ALA A 380 -2.93 -36.14 13.57
N ILE A 381 -3.01 -35.39 12.47
CA ILE A 381 -3.17 -35.89 11.09
C ILE A 381 -1.90 -35.58 10.30
N THR A 382 -1.15 -36.60 9.92
CA THR A 382 0.03 -36.51 9.05
C THR A 382 -0.37 -36.97 7.65
N SER A 383 -1.18 -36.16 6.97
CA SER A 383 -1.76 -36.48 5.66
C SER A 383 -2.34 -35.24 5.01
N ASN A 384 -2.54 -35.29 3.68
CA ASN A 384 -3.49 -34.40 3.03
C ASN A 384 -4.93 -34.80 3.41
N MET A 385 -5.82 -33.82 3.49
CA MET A 385 -7.26 -33.98 3.69
C MET A 385 -8.01 -33.41 2.47
N ASP A 386 -9.01 -34.12 1.95
CA ASP A 386 -9.78 -33.72 0.77
C ASP A 386 -11.29 -33.88 0.99
N PHE A 387 -12.03 -32.78 0.87
CA PHE A 387 -13.49 -32.74 0.95
C PHE A 387 -14.21 -33.27 -0.30
N ASN A 388 -13.53 -33.37 -1.44
CA ASN A 388 -14.01 -34.04 -2.65
C ASN A 388 -15.44 -33.63 -3.10
N GLY A 389 -15.78 -32.35 -3.01
CA GLY A 389 -17.07 -31.77 -3.43
C GLY A 389 -18.26 -32.03 -2.50
N THR A 390 -18.02 -32.60 -1.31
CA THR A 390 -19.07 -32.99 -0.36
C THR A 390 -19.39 -31.87 0.64
N GLY A 391 -20.58 -31.87 1.27
CA GLY A 391 -20.93 -30.93 2.34
C GLY A 391 -20.49 -31.36 3.74
N ALA A 392 -19.37 -32.09 3.85
CA ALA A 392 -18.89 -32.62 5.11
C ALA A 392 -18.42 -31.53 6.10
N THR A 393 -18.46 -31.83 7.39
CA THR A 393 -17.94 -30.98 8.47
C THR A 393 -16.76 -31.68 9.14
N ALA A 394 -15.60 -31.03 9.19
CA ALA A 394 -14.43 -31.49 9.93
C ALA A 394 -14.23 -30.61 11.17
N ILE A 395 -14.08 -31.22 12.34
CA ILE A 395 -13.81 -30.58 13.63
C ILE A 395 -12.41 -31.03 14.06
N ILE A 396 -11.51 -30.07 14.22
CA ILE A 396 -10.13 -30.29 14.66
C ILE A 396 -10.03 -29.79 16.10
N ASP A 397 -9.86 -30.71 17.04
CA ASP A 397 -9.77 -30.38 18.46
C ASP A 397 -8.49 -29.60 18.79
N SER A 398 -8.47 -28.94 19.94
CA SER A 398 -7.28 -28.24 20.41
C SER A 398 -6.08 -29.19 20.52
N GLU A 399 -4.89 -28.68 20.21
CA GLU A 399 -3.59 -29.36 20.14
C GLU A 399 -3.46 -30.42 19.02
N VAL A 400 -4.45 -30.51 18.12
CA VAL A 400 -4.42 -31.42 16.97
C VAL A 400 -3.81 -30.72 15.75
N ASN A 401 -2.68 -31.23 15.27
CA ASN A 401 -1.96 -30.65 14.13
C ASN A 401 -2.18 -31.43 12.84
N ILE A 402 -2.22 -30.72 11.72
CA ILE A 402 -2.34 -31.27 10.37
C ILE A 402 -1.05 -31.00 9.59
N THR A 403 -0.29 -32.06 9.32
CA THR A 403 0.91 -32.02 8.48
C THR A 403 0.56 -32.41 7.05
N GLY A 404 -0.04 -31.48 6.30
CA GLY A 404 -0.51 -31.68 4.92
C GLY A 404 -1.45 -30.58 4.44
N ASN A 405 -1.87 -30.66 3.17
CA ASN A 405 -2.86 -29.74 2.60
C ASN A 405 -4.28 -30.16 2.96
N ILE A 406 -5.17 -29.20 3.19
CA ILE A 406 -6.62 -29.41 3.28
C ILE A 406 -7.23 -28.87 1.99
N ILE A 407 -7.86 -29.70 1.16
CA ILE A 407 -8.30 -29.32 -0.19
C ILE A 407 -9.76 -29.69 -0.43
N ASN A 408 -10.32 -29.14 -1.52
CA ASN A 408 -11.57 -29.59 -2.10
C ASN A 408 -11.36 -29.87 -3.60
N SER A 409 -10.99 -31.12 -3.92
CA SER A 409 -10.56 -31.50 -5.27
C SER A 409 -11.67 -31.44 -6.32
N VAL A 410 -12.94 -31.52 -5.91
CA VAL A 410 -14.13 -31.45 -6.77
C VAL A 410 -15.01 -30.27 -6.38
N ALA A 411 -15.56 -29.55 -7.36
CA ALA A 411 -16.34 -28.34 -7.10
C ALA A 411 -17.72 -28.69 -6.50
N GLY A 412 -18.20 -27.85 -5.57
CA GLY A 412 -19.51 -27.99 -4.92
C GLY A 412 -19.42 -28.36 -3.44
N GLY A 413 -20.59 -28.50 -2.79
CA GLY A 413 -20.76 -28.78 -1.36
C GLY A 413 -20.66 -27.55 -0.44
N THR A 414 -21.17 -27.69 0.79
CA THR A 414 -21.07 -26.68 1.87
C THR A 414 -20.16 -27.21 2.97
N GLN A 415 -18.86 -27.33 2.69
CA GLN A 415 -17.87 -27.85 3.64
C GLN A 415 -17.72 -26.90 4.84
N ASN A 416 -17.66 -27.44 6.05
CA ASN A 416 -17.29 -26.67 7.24
C ASN A 416 -16.02 -27.25 7.85
N LEU A 417 -14.98 -26.42 8.01
CA LEU A 417 -13.76 -26.76 8.71
C LEU A 417 -13.71 -25.95 10.01
N ASN A 418 -13.80 -26.64 11.15
CA ASN A 418 -13.89 -26.03 12.48
C ASN A 418 -12.62 -26.31 13.28
N PHE A 419 -11.91 -25.26 13.70
CA PHE A 419 -10.78 -25.36 14.63
C PHE A 419 -11.21 -24.94 16.03
N VAL A 420 -11.06 -25.83 17.01
CA VAL A 420 -11.59 -25.64 18.38
C VAL A 420 -10.59 -24.94 19.31
N GLY A 421 -9.29 -24.95 19.00
CA GLY A 421 -8.28 -24.36 19.87
C GLY A 421 -6.91 -24.22 19.21
N ASP A 422 -5.85 -24.61 19.91
CA ASP A 422 -4.47 -24.51 19.41
C ASP A 422 -4.23 -25.52 18.30
N ASN A 423 -4.02 -25.07 17.07
CA ASN A 423 -3.87 -25.95 15.92
C ASN A 423 -2.78 -25.43 14.98
N THR A 424 -2.06 -26.34 14.33
CA THR A 424 -1.14 -26.00 13.25
C THR A 424 -1.50 -26.77 11.99
N VAL A 425 -1.62 -26.07 10.87
CA VAL A 425 -1.73 -26.65 9.52
C VAL A 425 -0.50 -26.23 8.72
N THR A 426 0.36 -27.20 8.39
CA THR A 426 1.63 -26.90 7.69
C THR A 426 1.46 -26.75 6.17
N GLY A 427 0.36 -27.24 5.60
CA GLY A 427 0.03 -27.11 4.18
C GLY A 427 -0.99 -26.02 3.89
N SER A 428 -1.38 -25.90 2.62
CA SER A 428 -2.41 -24.94 2.20
C SER A 428 -3.82 -25.44 2.51
N VAL A 429 -4.74 -24.51 2.74
CA VAL A 429 -6.16 -24.77 3.03
C VAL A 429 -7.03 -24.23 1.90
N GLY A 430 -7.80 -25.10 1.26
CA GLY A 430 -8.72 -24.80 0.15
C GLY A 430 -8.07 -24.37 -1.18
N GLY A 431 -6.73 -24.39 -1.29
CA GLY A 431 -6.03 -24.10 -2.54
C GLY A 431 -4.70 -24.84 -2.67
N ASN A 432 -4.46 -25.49 -3.81
CA ASN A 432 -3.13 -25.90 -4.29
C ASN A 432 -3.01 -25.49 -5.78
N ALA A 433 -1.78 -25.28 -6.23
CA ALA A 433 -1.31 -24.68 -7.49
C ALA A 433 -1.89 -25.20 -8.81
N THR A 434 -2.78 -26.21 -8.83
CA THR A 434 -3.55 -26.61 -10.01
C THR A 434 -4.79 -27.43 -9.59
N GLY A 435 -5.97 -26.81 -9.58
CA GLY A 435 -7.25 -27.55 -9.66
C GLY A 435 -8.07 -27.79 -8.38
N SER A 436 -7.74 -27.18 -7.23
CA SER A 436 -8.58 -27.27 -6.01
C SER A 436 -9.56 -26.10 -5.88
N ASN A 437 -10.78 -26.37 -5.43
CA ASN A 437 -11.86 -25.40 -5.21
C ASN A 437 -11.79 -24.85 -3.77
N PRO A 438 -12.34 -23.64 -3.50
CA PRO A 438 -12.38 -23.10 -2.15
C PRO A 438 -13.18 -24.02 -1.20
N ILE A 439 -12.75 -24.08 0.06
CA ILE A 439 -13.56 -24.65 1.15
C ILE A 439 -14.66 -23.64 1.51
N TYR A 440 -15.90 -24.09 1.67
CA TYR A 440 -17.03 -23.17 1.88
C TYR A 440 -16.95 -22.35 3.19
N ALA A 441 -16.62 -22.96 4.33
CA ALA A 441 -16.43 -22.22 5.57
C ALA A 441 -15.24 -22.76 6.38
N LEU A 442 -14.38 -21.87 6.83
CA LEU A 442 -13.35 -22.11 7.84
C LEU A 442 -13.72 -21.31 9.09
N ASN A 443 -13.91 -22.00 10.22
CA ASN A 443 -14.39 -21.42 11.46
C ASN A 443 -13.32 -21.54 12.55
N ILE A 444 -12.96 -20.41 13.17
CA ILE A 444 -12.10 -20.31 14.34
C ILE A 444 -12.99 -20.23 15.58
N GLN A 445 -13.02 -21.32 16.36
CA GLN A 445 -13.94 -21.50 17.49
C GLN A 445 -13.26 -21.40 18.86
N GLY A 446 -11.93 -21.38 18.89
CA GLY A 446 -11.15 -21.23 20.12
C GLY A 446 -11.35 -19.88 20.81
N ASN A 447 -10.64 -19.69 21.92
CA ASN A 447 -10.67 -18.43 22.67
C ASN A 447 -9.41 -17.58 22.42
N ASN A 448 -9.37 -16.37 22.97
CA ASN A 448 -8.25 -15.44 22.79
C ASN A 448 -6.88 -15.89 23.32
N ASN A 449 -6.76 -17.08 23.91
CA ASN A 449 -5.49 -17.71 24.27
C ASN A 449 -5.10 -18.86 23.33
N THR A 450 -5.96 -19.19 22.36
CA THR A 450 -5.72 -20.29 21.41
C THR A 450 -5.44 -19.77 20.01
N LEU A 451 -4.47 -20.40 19.34
CA LEU A 451 -3.93 -20.01 18.04
C LEU A 451 -4.12 -21.11 17.01
N VAL A 452 -4.76 -20.77 15.88
CA VAL A 452 -4.75 -21.58 14.67
C VAL A 452 -3.69 -21.05 13.72
N ASP A 453 -2.55 -21.72 13.64
CA ASP A 453 -1.42 -21.40 12.76
C ASP A 453 -1.60 -22.06 11.38
N LEU A 454 -1.94 -21.26 10.37
CA LEU A 454 -2.15 -21.67 8.98
C LEU A 454 -0.93 -21.26 8.14
N GLN A 455 0.06 -22.16 8.04
CA GLN A 455 1.37 -21.82 7.45
C GLN A 455 1.34 -21.71 5.92
N GLY A 456 0.40 -22.39 5.26
CA GLY A 456 0.22 -22.36 3.80
C GLY A 456 -0.75 -21.26 3.31
N ASP A 457 -1.05 -21.27 2.01
CA ASP A 457 -2.08 -20.40 1.43
C ASP A 457 -3.47 -20.83 1.90
N VAL A 458 -4.37 -19.87 2.14
CA VAL A 458 -5.75 -20.12 2.59
C VAL A 458 -6.71 -19.56 1.54
N THR A 459 -7.48 -20.43 0.89
CA THR A 459 -8.52 -20.07 -0.10
C THR A 459 -9.86 -20.66 0.31
N VAL A 460 -10.77 -19.81 0.76
CA VAL A 460 -12.07 -20.22 1.31
C VAL A 460 -13.18 -19.31 0.78
N GLU A 461 -14.42 -19.77 0.85
CA GLU A 461 -15.57 -18.89 0.57
C GLU A 461 -15.79 -17.95 1.77
N ASN A 462 -15.91 -18.50 2.99
CA ASN A 462 -16.07 -17.73 4.22
C ASN A 462 -14.98 -18.09 5.25
N PHE A 463 -14.34 -17.06 5.82
CA PHE A 463 -13.44 -17.22 6.96
C PHE A 463 -14.12 -16.59 8.19
N ASN A 464 -14.50 -17.39 9.18
CA ASN A 464 -15.32 -16.93 10.30
C ASN A 464 -14.59 -17.07 11.63
N PHE A 465 -14.72 -16.05 12.48
CA PHE A 465 -14.50 -16.20 13.91
C PHE A 465 -15.85 -16.42 14.57
N THR A 466 -16.06 -17.58 15.19
CA THR A 466 -17.28 -17.88 15.95
C THR A 466 -17.09 -17.64 17.45
N SER A 467 -15.85 -17.38 17.87
CA SER A 467 -15.42 -17.03 19.23
C SER A 467 -14.26 -16.01 19.14
N ASP A 468 -13.60 -15.68 20.24
CA ASP A 468 -12.50 -14.69 20.30
C ASP A 468 -11.10 -15.28 20.01
N GLY A 469 -11.04 -16.42 19.32
CA GLY A 469 -9.80 -17.10 18.91
C GLY A 469 -8.87 -16.31 18.00
N MET A 470 -7.62 -16.79 17.90
CA MET A 470 -6.57 -16.21 17.05
C MET A 470 -6.32 -17.12 15.85
N ALA A 471 -6.13 -16.54 14.67
CA ALA A 471 -5.68 -17.26 13.48
C ALA A 471 -4.47 -16.54 12.87
N ASP A 472 -3.37 -17.26 12.72
CA ASP A 472 -2.19 -16.80 11.98
C ASP A 472 -2.24 -17.31 10.56
N VAL A 473 -1.99 -16.43 9.59
CA VAL A 473 -1.95 -16.81 8.19
C VAL A 473 -0.57 -16.52 7.62
N GLY A 474 0.22 -17.58 7.51
CA GLY A 474 1.59 -17.56 6.98
C GLY A 474 1.65 -17.42 5.45
N GLY A 475 0.60 -17.82 4.73
CA GLY A 475 0.48 -17.69 3.26
C GLY A 475 -0.49 -16.60 2.79
N THR A 476 -0.94 -16.69 1.55
CA THR A 476 -1.95 -15.79 0.96
C THR A 476 -3.34 -16.15 1.49
N LEU A 477 -4.05 -15.19 2.10
CA LEU A 477 -5.47 -15.35 2.47
C LEU A 477 -6.39 -14.82 1.37
N THR A 478 -7.23 -15.70 0.83
CA THR A 478 -8.34 -15.39 -0.09
C THR A 478 -9.64 -15.96 0.46
N ALA A 479 -10.36 -15.15 1.23
CA ALA A 479 -11.77 -15.37 1.56
C ALA A 479 -12.67 -14.65 0.55
N ILE A 480 -13.42 -15.38 -0.27
CA ILE A 480 -14.16 -14.84 -1.43
C ILE A 480 -15.39 -14.03 -0.99
N SER A 481 -16.23 -14.61 -0.13
CA SER A 481 -17.36 -13.91 0.50
C SER A 481 -16.91 -13.00 1.64
N GLY A 482 -15.79 -13.32 2.31
CA GLY A 482 -15.08 -12.43 3.23
C GLY A 482 -14.66 -13.07 4.55
N VAL A 483 -13.94 -12.27 5.35
CA VAL A 483 -13.57 -12.57 6.73
C VAL A 483 -14.64 -12.00 7.66
N ASN A 484 -15.39 -12.85 8.35
CA ASN A 484 -16.47 -12.45 9.22
C ASN A 484 -16.11 -12.68 10.69
N PHE A 485 -15.98 -11.60 11.44
CA PHE A 485 -15.68 -11.69 12.88
C PHE A 485 -16.91 -12.04 13.73
N ASN A 486 -18.12 -12.03 13.17
CA ASN A 486 -19.40 -12.27 13.87
C ASN A 486 -19.57 -11.44 15.16
N ASN A 487 -19.02 -10.22 15.21
CA ASN A 487 -18.93 -9.37 16.41
C ASN A 487 -18.17 -10.00 17.60
N GLN A 488 -17.33 -11.00 17.33
CA GLN A 488 -16.40 -11.58 18.29
C GLN A 488 -15.08 -10.82 18.26
N LYS A 489 -14.32 -10.91 19.37
CA LYS A 489 -12.98 -10.33 19.48
C LYS A 489 -11.89 -11.21 18.87
N GLY A 490 -12.22 -11.90 17.77
CA GLY A 490 -11.29 -12.76 17.05
C GLY A 490 -10.11 -11.94 16.51
N THR A 491 -8.94 -12.57 16.45
CA THR A 491 -7.71 -11.93 15.96
C THR A 491 -7.20 -12.63 14.72
N LEU A 492 -7.07 -11.88 13.63
CA LEU A 492 -6.40 -12.33 12.42
C LEU A 492 -4.97 -11.77 12.40
N ILE A 493 -3.98 -12.64 12.28
CA ILE A 493 -2.56 -12.30 12.36
C ILE A 493 -1.92 -12.55 10.99
N PHE A 494 -1.07 -11.61 10.60
CA PHE A 494 -0.19 -11.74 9.44
C PHE A 494 1.25 -11.64 9.95
N ASP A 495 1.89 -12.78 10.22
CA ASP A 495 3.25 -12.85 10.76
C ASP A 495 4.31 -13.38 9.78
N GLY A 496 3.88 -13.85 8.61
CA GLY A 496 4.71 -14.69 7.76
C GLY A 496 6.00 -14.03 7.26
N THR A 497 7.03 -14.86 7.12
CA THR A 497 8.44 -14.46 6.88
C THR A 497 8.78 -14.22 5.39
N GLY A 498 7.78 -14.32 4.49
CA GLY A 498 7.95 -14.54 3.05
C GLY A 498 7.48 -13.42 2.11
N GLY A 499 7.76 -12.15 2.39
CA GLY A 499 7.56 -11.05 1.42
C GLY A 499 6.35 -10.16 1.66
N SER A 500 5.90 -9.44 0.61
CA SER A 500 4.80 -8.47 0.70
C SER A 500 3.46 -9.20 0.51
N TYR A 501 2.68 -9.33 1.58
CA TYR A 501 1.35 -9.93 1.58
C TYR A 501 0.34 -8.95 0.97
N VAL A 502 -0.61 -9.47 0.19
CA VAL A 502 -1.75 -8.69 -0.32
C VAL A 502 -3.03 -9.29 0.24
N PHE A 503 -3.76 -8.51 1.02
CA PHE A 503 -5.06 -8.87 1.57
C PHE A 503 -6.16 -8.12 0.82
N SER A 504 -6.88 -8.85 -0.02
CA SER A 504 -7.94 -8.33 -0.88
C SER A 504 -9.34 -8.82 -0.51
N SER A 505 -9.48 -9.56 0.58
CA SER A 505 -10.77 -10.10 1.01
C SER A 505 -11.62 -9.04 1.72
N PRO A 506 -12.95 -9.03 1.47
CA PRO A 506 -13.88 -8.24 2.26
C PRO A 506 -13.84 -8.66 3.74
N VAL A 507 -14.08 -7.72 4.65
CA VAL A 507 -14.25 -7.93 6.08
C VAL A 507 -15.71 -7.65 6.46
N ILE A 508 -16.33 -8.56 7.22
CA ILE A 508 -17.77 -8.55 7.58
C ILE A 508 -17.91 -8.58 9.12
N SER A 509 -18.98 -7.96 9.65
CA SER A 509 -19.31 -7.88 11.10
C SER A 509 -18.14 -7.41 11.97
N GLN A 510 -17.60 -6.24 11.64
CA GLN A 510 -16.20 -5.93 11.87
C GLN A 510 -15.86 -5.25 13.21
N SER A 511 -16.86 -4.75 13.96
CA SER A 511 -16.64 -3.76 15.03
C SER A 511 -15.85 -4.28 16.24
N ALA A 512 -15.77 -5.60 16.44
CA ALA A 512 -15.00 -6.22 17.52
C ALA A 512 -13.72 -6.93 17.04
N GLY A 513 -13.56 -7.12 15.72
CA GLY A 513 -12.44 -7.85 15.14
C GLY A 513 -11.10 -7.16 15.32
N VAL A 514 -10.04 -7.95 15.38
CA VAL A 514 -8.65 -7.47 15.49
C VAL A 514 -7.83 -7.98 14.31
N ILE A 515 -7.06 -7.10 13.66
CA ILE A 515 -6.01 -7.47 12.71
C ILE A 515 -4.65 -7.08 13.29
N THR A 516 -3.74 -8.04 13.33
CA THR A 516 -2.33 -7.82 13.73
C THR A 516 -1.43 -7.97 12.52
N VAL A 517 -0.65 -6.93 12.23
CA VAL A 517 0.24 -6.85 11.07
C VAL A 517 1.68 -6.95 11.55
N ALA A 518 2.24 -8.15 11.65
CA ALA A 518 3.63 -8.38 12.06
C ALA A 518 4.60 -8.57 10.87
N THR A 519 4.13 -8.27 9.66
CA THR A 519 4.86 -8.38 8.39
C THR A 519 4.57 -7.18 7.47
N ASN A 520 4.97 -7.25 6.20
CA ASN A 520 4.57 -6.28 5.17
C ASN A 520 3.21 -6.67 4.58
N LEU A 521 2.15 -5.91 4.90
CA LEU A 521 0.78 -6.15 4.43
C LEU A 521 0.29 -5.00 3.56
N THR A 522 -0.21 -5.31 2.37
CA THR A 522 -0.96 -4.38 1.52
C THR A 522 -2.43 -4.77 1.52
N VAL A 523 -3.31 -3.86 1.94
CA VAL A 523 -4.76 -4.06 1.89
C VAL A 523 -5.35 -3.30 0.70
N THR A 524 -6.24 -3.97 -0.05
CA THR A 524 -6.84 -3.39 -1.27
C THR A 524 -8.35 -3.27 -1.21
N ASP A 525 -9.01 -4.02 -0.32
CA ASP A 525 -10.44 -3.96 -0.11
C ASP A 525 -10.80 -2.83 0.87
N PRO A 526 -11.82 -1.99 0.60
CA PRO A 526 -12.18 -0.87 1.46
C PRO A 526 -12.82 -1.26 2.79
N SER A 527 -13.43 -2.44 2.88
CA SER A 527 -14.18 -2.87 4.07
C SER A 527 -13.31 -2.89 5.33
N ILE A 528 -12.00 -3.14 5.20
CA ILE A 528 -10.98 -3.08 6.27
C ILE A 528 -11.04 -1.81 7.13
N ALA A 529 -11.63 -0.73 6.61
CA ALA A 529 -11.76 0.55 7.28
C ALA A 529 -12.64 0.52 8.55
N ASP A 530 -13.57 -0.42 8.63
CA ASP A 530 -14.56 -0.54 9.71
C ASP A 530 -14.19 -1.60 10.77
N ILE A 531 -12.99 -2.18 10.70
CA ILE A 531 -12.54 -3.17 11.68
C ILE A 531 -12.31 -2.54 13.05
N GLY A 532 -12.67 -3.25 14.12
CA GLY A 532 -12.55 -2.78 15.50
C GLY A 532 -11.13 -2.31 15.86
N VAL A 533 -10.12 -3.15 15.67
CA VAL A 533 -8.73 -2.79 15.92
C VAL A 533 -7.82 -3.25 14.79
N THR A 534 -7.00 -2.35 14.28
CA THR A 534 -5.83 -2.70 13.46
C THR A 534 -4.56 -2.38 14.25
N GLN A 535 -3.71 -3.36 14.42
CA GLN A 535 -2.45 -3.26 15.14
C GLN A 535 -1.26 -3.46 14.17
N ILE A 536 -0.33 -2.50 14.13
CA ILE A 536 0.84 -2.54 13.27
C ILE A 536 2.10 -2.91 14.08
N GLY A 537 2.68 -4.05 13.75
CA GLY A 537 3.70 -4.75 14.51
C GLY A 537 3.10 -5.75 15.50
N SER A 538 3.99 -6.51 16.14
CA SER A 538 3.71 -7.37 17.30
C SER A 538 4.66 -7.03 18.45
N THR A 539 4.53 -7.69 19.59
CA THR A 539 5.43 -7.47 20.74
C THR A 539 6.91 -7.67 20.43
N THR A 540 7.24 -8.42 19.37
CA THR A 540 8.62 -8.78 19.00
C THR A 540 9.01 -8.30 17.60
N LEU A 541 8.07 -8.07 16.68
CA LEU A 541 8.36 -7.79 15.27
C LEU A 541 7.74 -6.46 14.79
N PRO A 542 8.49 -5.60 14.07
CA PRO A 542 7.92 -4.42 13.42
C PRO A 542 7.05 -4.83 12.22
N GLY A 543 5.94 -4.13 12.02
CA GLY A 543 5.03 -4.35 10.89
C GLY A 543 5.00 -3.18 9.90
N ALA A 544 4.58 -3.44 8.66
CA ALA A 544 4.33 -2.40 7.67
C ALA A 544 2.96 -2.59 7.02
N LEU A 545 2.04 -1.68 7.30
CA LEU A 545 0.70 -1.69 6.72
C LEU A 545 0.59 -0.66 5.60
N THR A 546 0.15 -1.10 4.42
CA THR A 546 -0.13 -0.24 3.27
C THR A 546 -1.60 -0.33 2.88
N TYR A 547 -2.34 0.77 3.01
CA TYR A 547 -3.66 0.91 2.40
C TYR A 547 -3.48 1.32 0.93
N LYS A 548 -3.88 0.45 0.00
CA LYS A 548 -3.86 0.69 -1.46
C LYS A 548 -5.24 0.42 -2.05
N ILE A 549 -6.23 1.12 -1.50
CA ILE A 549 -7.65 0.91 -1.80
C ILE A 549 -8.06 1.78 -2.99
N ASN A 550 -8.72 1.19 -3.97
CA ASN A 550 -9.19 1.92 -5.16
C ASN A 550 -10.63 2.48 -4.97
N GLN A 551 -10.83 3.25 -3.90
CA GLN A 551 -12.10 3.91 -3.60
C GLN A 551 -11.87 5.42 -3.50
N PRO A 552 -12.61 6.27 -4.24
CA PRO A 552 -12.38 7.72 -4.24
C PRO A 552 -12.52 8.39 -2.87
N ASN A 553 -13.37 7.84 -2.00
CA ASN A 553 -13.55 8.31 -0.64
C ASN A 553 -13.48 7.11 0.31
N LEU A 554 -12.56 7.17 1.27
CA LEU A 554 -12.40 6.16 2.33
C LEU A 554 -12.56 6.87 3.68
N THR A 555 -13.40 6.34 4.56
CA THR A 555 -13.49 6.83 5.94
C THR A 555 -12.89 5.77 6.85
N LEU A 556 -11.84 6.11 7.60
CA LEU A 556 -11.17 5.22 8.54
C LEU A 556 -11.55 5.58 9.97
N LEU A 557 -11.41 4.60 10.87
CA LEU A 557 -11.59 4.77 12.31
C LEU A 557 -13.01 5.20 12.70
N ALA A 558 -14.00 4.79 11.90
CA ALA A 558 -15.41 5.03 12.20
C ALA A 558 -15.89 4.12 13.34
N ASN A 559 -17.04 4.41 13.95
CA ASN A 559 -17.71 3.51 14.90
C ASN A 559 -16.88 3.03 16.11
N GLY A 560 -15.84 3.78 16.49
CA GLY A 560 -14.95 3.40 17.60
C GLY A 560 -13.77 2.51 17.19
N SER A 561 -13.55 2.29 15.89
CA SER A 561 -12.40 1.58 15.36
C SER A 561 -11.08 2.29 15.69
N GLU A 562 -10.05 1.50 15.99
CA GLU A 562 -8.72 1.98 16.40
C GLU A 562 -7.61 1.49 15.46
N LEU A 563 -6.59 2.32 15.25
CA LEU A 563 -5.36 1.96 14.57
C LEU A 563 -4.18 2.26 15.49
N THR A 564 -3.46 1.22 15.87
CA THR A 564 -2.40 1.29 16.88
C THR A 564 -1.09 0.74 16.33
N PHE A 565 0.03 1.26 16.84
CA PHE A 565 1.34 0.64 16.63
C PHE A 565 1.65 -0.22 17.86
N ALA A 566 2.09 -1.46 17.67
CA ALA A 566 2.49 -2.37 18.75
C ALA A 566 4.01 -2.51 18.90
N GLN A 567 4.77 -1.98 17.94
CA GLN A 567 6.23 -2.07 17.96
C GLN A 567 6.92 -0.84 17.38
N THR A 568 8.15 -0.61 17.85
CA THR A 568 9.06 0.39 17.29
C THR A 568 9.38 0.10 15.83
N LYS A 569 9.65 1.15 15.04
CA LYS A 569 9.97 1.06 13.59
C LYS A 569 8.85 0.52 12.69
N SER A 570 7.68 0.20 13.24
CA SER A 570 6.49 -0.10 12.43
C SER A 570 6.14 1.08 11.51
N SER A 571 5.50 0.79 10.37
CA SER A 571 5.19 1.81 9.37
C SER A 571 3.76 1.70 8.83
N LEU A 572 3.19 2.85 8.51
CA LEU A 572 1.86 3.00 7.94
C LEU A 572 1.94 3.80 6.64
N THR A 573 1.43 3.24 5.56
CA THR A 573 1.40 3.89 4.24
C THR A 573 -0.03 4.02 3.75
N PHE A 574 -0.40 5.23 3.34
CA PHE A 574 -1.60 5.48 2.54
C PHE A 574 -1.18 5.73 1.10
N ALA A 575 -1.41 4.76 0.21
CA ALA A 575 -1.07 4.83 -1.20
C ALA A 575 -2.34 5.03 -2.04
N ALA A 576 -2.42 6.14 -2.76
CA ALA A 576 -3.55 6.47 -3.61
C ALA A 576 -3.37 5.89 -5.03
N PRO A 577 -4.02 4.77 -5.39
CA PRO A 577 -3.98 4.23 -6.76
C PRO A 577 -4.79 5.07 -7.75
N THR A 578 -5.71 5.90 -7.25
CA THR A 578 -6.56 6.86 -7.96
C THR A 578 -6.65 8.14 -7.15
N GLN A 579 -7.24 9.21 -7.69
CA GLN A 579 -7.55 10.39 -6.87
C GLN A 579 -8.44 9.99 -5.69
N GLN A 580 -7.95 10.22 -4.48
CA GLN A 580 -8.57 9.67 -3.27
C GLN A 580 -8.62 10.70 -2.14
N THR A 581 -9.70 10.65 -1.36
CA THR A 581 -9.84 11.34 -0.08
C THR A 581 -9.94 10.30 1.03
N ILE A 582 -9.08 10.41 2.05
CA ILE A 582 -9.13 9.63 3.28
C ILE A 582 -9.59 10.53 4.42
N ALA A 583 -10.76 10.22 5.00
CA ALA A 583 -11.32 10.90 6.15
C ALA A 583 -11.07 10.09 7.43
N PHE A 584 -10.53 10.71 8.46
CA PHE A 584 -10.26 10.07 9.75
C PHE A 584 -11.36 10.44 10.75
N SER A 585 -12.06 9.44 11.28
CA SER A 585 -13.06 9.60 12.34
C SER A 585 -12.49 9.47 13.75
N GLY A 586 -11.27 8.94 13.86
CA GLY A 586 -10.46 8.87 15.08
C GLY A 586 -9.10 9.52 14.87
N SER A 587 -8.36 9.75 15.97
CA SER A 587 -6.96 10.18 15.91
C SER A 587 -6.04 8.96 15.80
N ILE A 588 -4.87 9.15 15.21
CA ILE A 588 -3.80 8.14 15.16
C ILE A 588 -2.66 8.64 16.03
N ASP A 589 -2.22 7.87 17.00
CA ASP A 589 -1.05 8.20 17.82
C ASP A 589 0.10 7.22 17.57
N GLY A 590 1.33 7.68 17.74
CA GLY A 590 2.52 6.83 17.71
C GLY A 590 2.75 6.05 19.01
N PHE A 591 3.89 5.38 19.10
CA PHE A 591 4.38 4.79 20.35
C PHE A 591 5.02 5.86 21.24
N THR A 592 5.08 5.62 22.55
CA THR A 592 5.67 6.56 23.53
C THR A 592 7.16 6.88 23.27
N ASP A 593 7.91 5.99 22.59
CA ASP A 593 9.29 6.27 22.15
C ASP A 593 9.39 7.03 20.81
N GLY A 594 8.29 7.14 20.08
CA GLY A 594 8.14 7.90 18.84
C GLY A 594 9.07 7.44 17.71
N THR A 595 9.13 6.14 17.44
CA THR A 595 9.97 5.53 16.39
C THR A 595 9.21 5.06 15.14
N SER A 596 7.87 5.10 15.14
CA SER A 596 7.03 4.67 14.02
C SER A 596 6.95 5.71 12.90
N ASN A 597 6.84 5.26 11.64
CA ASN A 597 6.84 6.13 10.46
C ASN A 597 5.50 6.11 9.72
N MET A 598 5.16 7.22 9.06
CA MET A 598 4.00 7.31 8.18
C MET A 598 4.41 7.80 6.78
N VAL A 599 3.80 7.23 5.75
CA VAL A 599 3.97 7.62 4.35
C VAL A 599 2.61 8.01 3.76
N LEU A 600 2.52 9.21 3.21
CA LEU A 600 1.40 9.67 2.38
C LEU A 600 1.85 9.66 0.93
N ASN A 601 1.37 8.70 0.15
CA ASN A 601 1.73 8.53 -1.25
C ASN A 601 0.57 8.94 -2.15
N GLY A 602 0.61 10.21 -2.55
CA GLY A 602 -0.26 10.86 -3.52
C GLY A 602 0.28 10.82 -4.95
N THR A 603 0.88 9.71 -5.40
CA THR A 603 1.24 9.54 -6.83
C THR A 603 0.03 9.83 -7.74
N GLN A 604 -1.18 9.46 -7.29
CA GLN A 604 -2.42 10.12 -7.67
C GLN A 604 -2.87 11.06 -6.55
N PRO A 605 -3.53 12.19 -6.82
CA PRO A 605 -3.83 13.18 -5.79
C PRO A 605 -4.51 12.57 -4.55
N LEU A 606 -3.88 12.74 -3.39
CA LEU A 606 -4.35 12.22 -2.10
C LEU A 606 -4.75 13.38 -1.19
N THR A 607 -5.99 13.38 -0.72
CA THR A 607 -6.45 14.31 0.33
C THR A 607 -6.63 13.55 1.64
N ILE A 608 -6.08 14.07 2.73
CA ILE A 608 -6.36 13.60 4.09
C ILE A 608 -7.13 14.67 4.86
N LYS A 609 -8.11 14.27 5.67
CA LYS A 609 -8.94 15.18 6.46
C LYS A 609 -9.49 14.52 7.72
N GLY A 610 -9.82 15.31 8.73
CA GLY A 610 -10.65 14.84 9.85
C GLY A 610 -12.11 14.79 9.40
N THR A 611 -12.94 13.97 10.05
CA THR A 611 -14.41 14.14 9.95
C THR A 611 -14.91 15.32 10.78
N THR A 612 -14.10 15.76 11.74
CA THR A 612 -14.25 16.96 12.57
C THR A 612 -12.86 17.55 12.86
N ASN A 613 -12.80 18.76 13.40
CA ASN A 613 -11.55 19.50 13.61
C ASN A 613 -10.66 19.02 14.79
N ASP A 614 -11.15 18.10 15.61
CA ASP A 614 -10.45 17.54 16.77
C ASP A 614 -9.57 16.33 16.43
N LYS A 615 -9.50 15.94 15.14
CA LYS A 615 -8.73 14.77 14.71
C LYS A 615 -7.27 15.11 14.49
N THR A 616 -6.42 14.24 15.00
CA THR A 616 -4.97 14.47 15.04
C THR A 616 -4.20 13.22 14.63
N ILE A 617 -2.98 13.43 14.13
CA ILE A 617 -2.00 12.40 13.87
C ILE A 617 -0.75 12.72 14.69
N GLY A 618 -0.51 11.90 15.73
CA GLY A 618 0.65 11.96 16.64
C GLY A 618 0.55 13.02 17.74
N ALA A 619 -0.65 13.36 18.20
CA ALA A 619 -0.83 14.41 19.20
C ALA A 619 -0.42 13.96 20.61
N THR A 620 -0.82 12.76 21.03
CA THR A 620 -0.48 12.21 22.35
C THR A 620 0.95 11.70 22.36
N ASN A 621 1.27 10.87 21.37
CA ASN A 621 2.57 10.27 21.17
C ASN A 621 3.06 10.61 19.76
N LYS A 622 4.12 11.43 19.67
CA LYS A 622 4.64 11.85 18.38
C LYS A 622 5.12 10.66 17.55
N LEU A 623 4.73 10.63 16.29
CA LEU A 623 5.33 9.75 15.28
C LEU A 623 6.73 10.26 14.90
N ASN A 624 7.57 9.39 14.36
CA ASN A 624 8.94 9.74 13.99
C ASN A 624 8.96 10.60 12.74
N ASN A 625 8.64 10.01 11.58
CA ASN A 625 8.75 10.67 10.29
C ASN A 625 7.43 10.62 9.53
N LEU A 626 7.04 11.76 8.97
CA LEU A 626 6.04 11.86 7.91
C LEU A 626 6.76 12.00 6.57
N ASN A 627 6.58 11.04 5.68
CA ASN A 627 7.11 11.11 4.32
C ASN A 627 5.97 11.36 3.34
N VAL A 628 6.11 12.39 2.50
CA VAL A 628 5.14 12.75 1.46
C VAL A 628 5.73 12.44 0.09
N ILE A 629 4.99 11.68 -0.72
CA ILE A 629 5.33 11.32 -2.11
C ILE A 629 4.17 11.73 -3.00
N GLY A 630 4.45 12.35 -4.15
CA GLY A 630 3.42 12.86 -5.07
C GLY A 630 2.65 14.05 -4.51
N ASN A 631 1.39 14.22 -4.92
CA ASN A 631 0.56 15.37 -4.54
C ASN A 631 -0.37 15.02 -3.37
N VAL A 632 -0.09 15.57 -2.19
CA VAL A 632 -0.86 15.35 -0.97
C VAL A 632 -1.44 16.66 -0.44
N THR A 633 -2.71 16.63 -0.03
CA THR A 633 -3.38 17.76 0.62
C THR A 633 -3.88 17.35 2.00
N ALA A 634 -3.43 18.03 3.05
CA ALA A 634 -4.06 18.00 4.37
C ALA A 634 -5.12 19.11 4.45
N SER A 635 -6.38 18.73 4.58
CA SER A 635 -7.52 19.65 4.54
C SER A 635 -7.61 20.55 5.78
N GLY A 636 -8.16 21.75 5.60
CA GLY A 636 -8.40 22.74 6.66
C GLY A 636 -9.89 23.05 6.89
N GLY A 637 -10.19 24.04 7.72
CA GLY A 637 -11.55 24.53 7.94
C GLY A 637 -12.37 23.69 8.92
N ALA A 638 -13.50 23.12 8.51
CA ALA A 638 -14.42 22.32 9.33
C ALA A 638 -14.06 20.82 9.44
N ASN A 639 -13.09 20.38 8.63
CA ASN A 639 -12.59 19.01 8.55
C ASN A 639 -11.06 18.97 8.70
N LEU A 640 -10.53 19.92 9.47
CA LEU A 640 -9.10 20.05 9.74
C LEU A 640 -8.53 18.74 10.30
N ILE A 641 -7.40 18.28 9.75
CA ILE A 641 -6.57 17.25 10.37
C ILE A 641 -5.26 17.85 10.86
N ASN A 642 -4.95 17.64 12.14
CA ASN A 642 -3.68 18.07 12.70
C ASN A 642 -2.60 17.04 12.39
N ILE A 643 -1.66 17.39 11.51
CA ILE A 643 -0.49 16.58 11.14
C ILE A 643 0.82 17.11 11.74
N GLY A 644 0.75 17.90 12.83
CA GLY A 644 1.92 18.41 13.54
C GLY A 644 2.57 17.41 14.51
N GLY A 645 1.96 16.24 14.71
CA GLY A 645 2.40 15.22 15.67
C GLY A 645 3.58 14.36 15.22
N PHE A 646 4.50 14.91 14.42
CA PHE A 646 5.69 14.20 13.93
C PHE A 646 6.97 14.87 14.45
N LYS A 647 8.07 14.10 14.55
CA LYS A 647 9.41 14.65 14.83
C LYS A 647 10.03 15.28 13.59
N SER A 648 9.80 14.67 12.41
CA SER A 648 10.23 15.23 11.13
C SER A 648 9.20 15.05 10.02
N LEU A 649 9.26 15.95 9.04
CA LEU A 649 8.53 15.91 7.78
C LEU A 649 9.54 15.92 6.62
N THR A 650 9.40 14.97 5.70
CA THR A 650 10.14 14.95 4.44
C THR A 650 9.16 14.97 3.29
N ILE A 651 9.28 15.95 2.40
CA ILE A 651 8.54 16.02 1.14
C ILE A 651 9.51 15.57 0.05
N ALA A 652 9.35 14.34 -0.42
CA ALA A 652 10.27 13.71 -1.39
C ALA A 652 10.33 14.50 -2.70
N GLY A 653 11.40 14.33 -3.48
CA GLY A 653 11.56 14.99 -4.78
C GLY A 653 10.36 14.79 -5.71
N ASN A 654 10.00 15.80 -6.49
CA ASN A 654 8.85 15.83 -7.39
C ASN A 654 7.50 15.64 -6.69
N SER A 655 7.41 16.04 -5.42
CA SER A 655 6.19 15.91 -4.59
C SER A 655 5.72 17.27 -4.08
N ASN A 656 4.45 17.36 -3.70
CA ASN A 656 3.86 18.55 -3.10
C ASN A 656 3.03 18.19 -1.87
N LEU A 657 3.25 18.90 -0.77
CA LEU A 657 2.36 18.91 0.39
C LEU A 657 1.62 20.25 0.45
N THR A 658 0.29 20.23 0.34
CA THR A 658 -0.55 21.37 0.69
C THR A 658 -1.15 21.14 2.07
N ASP A 659 -0.74 21.91 3.07
CA ASP A 659 -1.31 21.88 4.41
C ASP A 659 -2.17 23.12 4.63
N GLN A 660 -3.49 22.92 4.53
CA GLN A 660 -4.46 23.99 4.73
C GLN A 660 -4.72 24.31 6.20
N GLY A 661 -4.32 23.40 7.09
CA GLY A 661 -4.37 23.58 8.53
C GLY A 661 -3.14 24.24 9.13
N VAL A 662 -2.06 24.32 8.35
CA VAL A 662 -0.72 24.78 8.73
C VAL A 662 -0.16 24.12 10.00
N THR A 663 -0.66 22.94 10.34
CA THR A 663 -0.27 22.22 11.56
C THR A 663 1.09 21.56 11.44
N SER A 664 1.48 21.16 10.22
CA SER A 664 2.82 20.64 9.92
C SER A 664 3.93 21.67 10.08
N ALA A 665 3.61 22.97 10.06
CA ALA A 665 4.61 24.04 10.19
C ALA A 665 5.31 24.04 11.57
N ASN A 666 4.72 23.39 12.57
CA ASN A 666 5.30 23.23 13.92
C ASN A 666 6.22 21.99 14.05
N ILE A 667 6.39 21.19 13.00
CA ILE A 667 7.29 20.03 13.02
C ILE A 667 8.73 20.53 13.08
N ALA A 668 9.52 20.03 14.05
CA ALA A 668 10.83 20.56 14.36
C ALA A 668 11.92 20.29 13.30
N SER A 669 11.68 19.42 12.34
CA SER A 669 12.61 19.14 11.24
C SER A 669 11.81 18.97 9.95
N ILE A 670 11.95 19.90 9.01
CA ILE A 670 11.20 19.91 7.75
C ILE A 670 12.20 19.89 6.59
N ILE A 671 12.09 18.89 5.71
CA ILE A 671 12.93 18.76 4.51
C ILE A 671 12.05 18.86 3.27
N ILE A 672 12.34 19.85 2.42
CA ILE A 672 11.58 20.11 1.18
C ILE A 672 12.44 19.69 -0.02
N GLY A 673 12.04 18.61 -0.68
CA GLY A 673 12.78 17.98 -1.77
C GLY A 673 13.98 17.19 -1.29
N ASP A 674 14.59 16.45 -2.22
CA ASP A 674 15.73 15.58 -1.95
C ASP A 674 16.57 15.41 -3.24
N SER A 675 17.48 14.43 -3.23
CA SER A 675 18.34 14.11 -4.38
C SER A 675 17.57 13.64 -5.62
N SER A 676 16.29 13.27 -5.49
CA SER A 676 15.44 12.84 -6.61
C SER A 676 14.75 14.00 -7.34
N GLY A 677 14.70 15.21 -6.76
CA GLY A 677 14.12 16.38 -7.42
C GLY A 677 13.67 17.51 -6.49
N ALA A 678 13.19 18.59 -7.10
CA ALA A 678 12.57 19.72 -6.41
C ALA A 678 11.15 19.41 -5.95
N SER A 679 10.70 20.05 -4.87
CA SER A 679 9.38 19.80 -4.27
C SER A 679 8.72 21.06 -3.72
N GLY A 680 7.39 21.01 -3.55
CA GLY A 680 6.60 22.11 -3.00
C GLY A 680 6.08 21.83 -1.60
N TYR A 681 6.23 22.80 -0.71
CA TYR A 681 5.55 22.84 0.59
C TYR A 681 4.63 24.06 0.62
N ILE A 682 3.33 23.85 0.65
CA ILE A 682 2.32 24.89 0.48
C ILE A 682 1.51 24.99 1.77
N LEU A 683 1.56 26.16 2.41
CA LEU A 683 0.82 26.50 3.61
C LEU A 683 -0.30 27.49 3.24
N THR A 684 -1.54 27.19 3.60
CA THR A 684 -2.68 28.10 3.35
C THR A 684 -3.35 28.56 4.66
N PRO A 685 -2.67 29.38 5.49
CA PRO A 685 -3.16 29.74 6.81
C PRO A 685 -4.41 30.61 6.76
N THR A 686 -5.34 30.33 7.67
CA THR A 686 -6.51 31.17 7.99
C THR A 686 -6.38 31.90 9.32
N ALA A 687 -5.31 31.63 10.08
CA ALA A 687 -4.99 32.24 11.36
C ALA A 687 -3.47 32.31 11.55
N ASN A 688 -3.02 33.06 12.56
CA ASN A 688 -1.61 33.14 12.94
C ASN A 688 -1.04 31.78 13.31
N PHE A 689 0.22 31.53 12.94
CA PHE A 689 0.90 30.26 13.20
C PHE A 689 2.40 30.46 13.42
N ASN A 690 3.05 29.44 13.99
CA ASN A 690 4.49 29.41 14.11
C ASN A 690 5.07 28.50 13.03
N LEU A 691 6.21 28.88 12.48
CA LEU A 691 7.01 28.08 11.57
C LEU A 691 8.30 27.70 12.27
N ALA A 692 8.56 26.40 12.41
CA ALA A 692 9.82 25.85 12.93
C ALA A 692 10.97 26.04 11.91
N SER A 693 11.37 27.30 11.71
CA SER A 693 12.29 27.73 10.67
C SER A 693 13.73 27.26 10.89
N ASP A 694 14.17 27.11 12.13
CA ASP A 694 15.49 26.58 12.50
C ASP A 694 15.70 25.11 12.05
N GLY A 695 14.61 24.35 11.96
CA GLY A 695 14.58 22.97 11.47
C GLY A 695 14.26 22.80 9.99
N LEU A 696 13.89 23.88 9.29
CA LEU A 696 13.46 23.82 7.88
C LEU A 696 14.66 23.91 6.95
N LYS A 697 14.80 22.94 6.04
CA LYS A 697 15.87 22.86 5.04
C LYS A 697 15.33 22.50 3.66
N PHE A 698 16.08 22.87 2.63
CA PHE A 698 15.79 22.49 1.25
C PHE A 698 16.77 21.41 0.80
N GLY A 699 16.27 20.21 0.52
CA GLY A 699 17.09 19.11 -0.01
C GLY A 699 17.45 19.28 -1.49
N ASN A 700 16.85 20.28 -2.17
CA ASN A 700 17.08 20.60 -3.57
C ASN A 700 16.99 22.13 -3.80
N THR A 701 17.81 22.68 -4.69
CA THR A 701 17.84 24.13 -4.99
C THR A 701 16.56 24.64 -5.66
N GLY A 702 15.83 23.78 -6.37
CA GLY A 702 14.56 24.12 -7.02
C GLY A 702 13.32 24.00 -6.12
N SER A 703 13.48 23.52 -4.88
CA SER A 703 12.35 23.35 -3.95
C SER A 703 11.75 24.68 -3.50
N LEU A 704 10.45 24.67 -3.18
CA LEU A 704 9.68 25.89 -2.92
C LEU A 704 8.84 25.77 -1.65
N LEU A 705 9.02 26.72 -0.73
CA LEU A 705 8.05 26.99 0.35
C LEU A 705 7.08 28.07 -0.13
N THR A 706 5.78 27.78 -0.15
CA THR A 706 4.72 28.73 -0.48
C THR A 706 3.87 29.01 0.75
N ILE A 707 3.68 30.27 1.10
CA ILE A 707 2.69 30.69 2.10
C ILE A 707 1.64 31.54 1.40
N GLN A 708 0.40 31.06 1.37
CA GLN A 708 -0.71 31.72 0.68
C GLN A 708 -1.83 32.07 1.65
N SER A 709 -2.19 33.34 1.74
CA SER A 709 -3.32 33.78 2.57
C SER A 709 -4.23 34.77 1.83
N ASN A 710 -5.48 34.83 2.27
CA ASN A 710 -6.49 35.78 1.82
C ASN A 710 -6.99 36.70 2.95
N GLY A 711 -6.41 36.58 4.15
CA GLY A 711 -6.76 37.38 5.32
C GLY A 711 -5.52 37.94 6.02
N ASP A 712 -5.74 38.57 7.18
CA ASP A 712 -4.66 39.10 8.01
C ASP A 712 -4.02 37.95 8.82
N VAL A 713 -2.83 37.52 8.41
CA VAL A 713 -2.13 36.38 9.00
C VAL A 713 -0.69 36.75 9.30
N THR A 714 -0.24 36.34 10.48
CA THR A 714 1.16 36.41 10.90
C THR A 714 1.78 35.02 11.00
N ALA A 715 2.89 34.79 10.31
CA ALA A 715 3.78 33.65 10.51
C ALA A 715 4.95 34.08 11.41
N ASN A 716 5.04 33.47 12.59
CA ASN A 716 6.14 33.70 13.52
C ASN A 716 7.27 32.72 13.22
N LEU A 717 8.46 33.21 12.87
CA LEU A 717 9.63 32.35 12.69
C LEU A 717 10.19 31.92 14.06
N ASN A 718 10.36 30.61 14.28
CA ASN A 718 11.01 30.04 15.44
C ASN A 718 12.49 29.78 15.12
N GLY A 719 13.30 30.85 15.12
CA GLY A 719 14.73 30.81 14.79
C GLY A 719 15.03 31.15 13.33
N ASP A 720 16.32 31.24 12.99
CA ASP A 720 16.76 31.54 11.63
C ASP A 720 16.46 30.40 10.66
N LEU A 721 16.07 30.71 9.43
CA LEU A 721 15.94 29.72 8.37
C LEU A 721 17.30 29.55 7.68
N ASP A 722 17.98 28.45 7.97
CA ASP A 722 19.16 27.98 7.24
C ASP A 722 18.72 27.00 6.14
N PRO A 723 18.82 27.35 4.83
CA PRO A 723 18.41 26.47 3.75
C PRO A 723 19.23 25.16 3.68
N GLY A 724 20.34 25.06 4.43
CA GLY A 724 21.21 23.90 4.55
C GLY A 724 22.30 23.83 3.48
N ILE A 725 22.04 24.42 2.31
CA ILE A 725 22.98 24.61 1.21
C ILE A 725 22.85 26.04 0.65
N SER A 726 23.95 26.60 0.17
CA SER A 726 23.93 27.89 -0.55
C SER A 726 23.10 27.79 -1.84
N GLY A 727 22.18 28.74 -2.04
CA GLY A 727 21.20 28.69 -3.13
C GLY A 727 20.13 27.62 -2.92
N GLY A 728 19.94 27.15 -1.68
CA GLY A 728 18.95 26.14 -1.34
C GLY A 728 17.54 26.72 -1.30
N GLY A 729 16.69 26.27 -2.23
CA GLY A 729 15.26 26.53 -2.29
C GLY A 729 14.83 27.99 -2.40
N ALA A 730 13.55 28.20 -2.67
CA ALA A 730 12.93 29.51 -2.76
C ALA A 730 11.74 29.63 -1.80
N ILE A 731 11.36 30.88 -1.50
CA ILE A 731 10.15 31.20 -0.73
C ILE A 731 9.23 32.06 -1.58
N SER A 732 7.97 31.64 -1.73
CA SER A 732 6.91 32.42 -2.38
C SER A 732 5.87 32.83 -1.34
N LEU A 733 5.72 34.14 -1.12
CA LEU A 733 4.64 34.69 -0.28
C LEU A 733 3.55 35.24 -1.18
N ASN A 734 2.34 34.74 -1.02
CA ASN A 734 1.19 35.11 -1.84
C ASN A 734 0.04 35.64 -0.96
N SER A 735 -0.21 36.94 -1.02
CA SER A 735 -1.33 37.58 -0.32
C SER A 735 -2.40 37.96 -1.34
N THR A 736 -3.52 37.23 -1.37
CA THR A 736 -4.64 37.52 -2.28
C THR A 736 -5.68 38.47 -1.68
N GLY A 737 -5.50 38.86 -0.42
CA GLY A 737 -6.36 39.73 0.38
C GLY A 737 -5.80 39.85 1.80
N GLY A 738 -6.09 40.94 2.50
CA GLY A 738 -5.51 41.20 3.83
C GLY A 738 -3.99 41.42 3.81
N THR A 739 -3.35 41.26 4.97
CA THR A 739 -1.92 41.42 5.18
C THR A 739 -1.26 40.11 5.62
N LEU A 740 -0.31 39.60 4.83
CA LEU A 740 0.55 38.49 5.23
C LEU A 740 1.84 39.02 5.85
N THR A 741 2.04 38.74 7.14
CA THR A 741 3.21 39.19 7.90
C THR A 741 4.12 38.01 8.24
N ILE A 742 5.42 38.11 7.93
CA ILE A 742 6.47 37.23 8.44
C ILE A 742 7.27 38.02 9.47
N THR A 743 7.36 37.52 10.70
CA THR A 743 7.92 38.28 11.83
C THR A 743 8.93 37.48 12.66
N ASN A 744 9.41 38.13 13.73
CA ASN A 744 10.56 37.83 14.60
C ASN A 744 11.91 38.26 14.03
N ALA A 745 12.83 38.61 14.93
CA ALA A 745 14.16 39.13 14.63
C ALA A 745 15.14 38.03 14.17
N ASN A 746 14.71 37.22 13.21
CA ASN A 746 15.45 36.11 12.63
C ASN A 746 15.90 36.45 11.19
N ASN A 747 16.64 35.54 10.59
CA ASN A 747 17.14 35.63 9.22
C ASN A 747 16.43 34.62 8.30
N LEU A 748 16.16 35.04 7.06
CA LEU A 748 15.76 34.18 5.96
C LEU A 748 16.99 33.94 5.07
N GLY A 749 17.65 32.79 5.24
CA GLY A 749 19.00 32.53 4.75
C GLY A 749 20.07 33.11 5.69
N ILE A 750 21.26 32.49 5.74
CA ILE A 750 22.34 32.87 6.64
C ILE A 750 23.52 33.43 5.85
N ALA A 751 23.71 34.75 5.88
CA ALA A 751 24.82 35.41 5.19
C ALA A 751 26.19 34.98 5.72
N GLY A 752 26.35 34.84 7.04
CA GLY A 752 27.64 34.54 7.67
C GLY A 752 28.20 33.14 7.37
N SER A 753 27.35 32.15 7.10
CA SER A 753 27.75 30.80 6.70
C SER A 753 27.76 30.59 5.18
N GLY A 754 27.22 31.55 4.41
CA GLY A 754 27.05 31.44 2.95
C GLY A 754 25.81 30.64 2.52
N ASN A 755 25.01 30.12 3.46
CA ASN A 755 23.78 29.40 3.15
C ASN A 755 22.64 30.38 2.81
N LEU A 756 22.74 31.00 1.63
CA LEU A 756 21.73 31.91 1.10
C LEU A 756 20.53 31.13 0.54
N LEU A 757 19.33 31.70 0.63
CA LEU A 757 18.18 31.21 -0.14
C LEU A 757 18.45 31.38 -1.65
N ASN A 758 17.83 30.58 -2.51
CA ASN A 758 17.94 30.77 -3.96
C ASN A 758 17.36 32.13 -4.38
N THR A 759 16.11 32.39 -4.00
CA THR A 759 15.38 33.66 -4.26
C THR A 759 14.15 33.74 -3.35
N MET A 760 13.48 34.88 -3.35
CA MET A 760 12.14 35.06 -2.82
C MET A 760 11.24 35.73 -3.86
N GLU A 761 9.94 35.41 -3.78
CA GLU A 761 8.92 35.95 -4.66
C GLU A 761 7.72 36.46 -3.85
N PHE A 762 7.25 37.67 -4.18
CA PHE A 762 6.09 38.29 -3.55
C PHE A 762 4.96 38.44 -4.57
N LYS A 763 3.78 37.90 -4.26
CA LYS A 763 2.65 37.78 -5.20
C LYS A 763 1.33 38.22 -4.60
N GLY A 764 0.42 38.64 -5.48
CA GLY A 764 -0.99 38.82 -5.17
C GLY A 764 -1.43 40.29 -5.14
N THR A 765 -2.56 40.53 -4.48
CA THR A 765 -3.25 41.83 -4.42
C THR A 765 -3.39 42.40 -3.01
N GLY A 766 -3.13 41.59 -1.98
CA GLY A 766 -3.06 42.03 -0.60
C GLY A 766 -1.69 42.61 -0.24
N ASN A 767 -1.49 42.91 1.03
CA ASN A 767 -0.23 43.44 1.55
C ASN A 767 0.69 42.31 2.04
N ILE A 768 1.99 42.52 1.98
CA ILE A 768 3.00 41.60 2.52
C ILE A 768 4.00 42.40 3.36
N THR A 769 4.26 41.93 4.58
CA THR A 769 5.28 42.48 5.48
C THR A 769 6.29 41.40 5.86
N VAL A 770 7.58 41.67 5.72
CA VAL A 770 8.67 40.77 6.11
C VAL A 770 9.68 41.54 6.95
N ASN A 771 9.63 41.32 8.27
CA ASN A 771 10.58 41.92 9.22
C ASN A 771 11.95 41.24 9.28
N PRO A 772 12.07 39.89 9.11
CA PRO A 772 13.35 39.19 9.05
C PRO A 772 14.32 39.78 8.02
N THR A 773 15.62 39.65 8.26
CA THR A 773 16.63 39.99 7.24
C THR A 773 16.60 38.95 6.14
N ILE A 774 16.53 39.39 4.88
CA ILE A 774 16.45 38.53 3.70
C ILE A 774 17.83 38.38 3.04
N ASN A 775 18.29 37.13 2.93
CA ASN A 775 19.57 36.77 2.33
C ASN A 775 19.36 35.76 1.18
N THR A 776 19.41 36.23 -0.07
CA THR A 776 19.24 35.38 -1.26
C THR A 776 20.44 35.48 -2.21
N ALA A 777 20.68 34.40 -2.96
CA ALA A 777 21.72 34.33 -3.99
C ALA A 777 21.30 35.03 -5.30
N ASN A 778 20.02 34.98 -5.65
CA ASN A 778 19.45 35.64 -6.82
C ASN A 778 18.51 36.79 -6.40
N PRO A 779 18.24 37.75 -7.31
CA PRO A 779 17.33 38.86 -7.04
C PRO A 779 15.94 38.38 -6.61
N ILE A 780 15.32 39.17 -5.74
CA ILE A 780 13.92 39.02 -5.35
C ILE A 780 13.03 39.51 -6.49
N THR A 781 11.91 38.85 -6.72
CA THR A 781 10.93 39.26 -7.73
C THR A 781 9.62 39.71 -7.08
N THR A 782 9.08 40.85 -7.49
CA THR A 782 7.79 41.37 -7.00
C THR A 782 6.74 41.33 -8.11
N LEU A 783 5.68 40.56 -7.89
CA LEU A 783 4.45 40.49 -8.68
C LEU A 783 3.25 40.91 -7.80
N LEU A 784 3.50 41.79 -6.84
CA LEU A 784 2.53 42.24 -5.85
C LEU A 784 1.92 43.57 -6.30
N ASN A 785 0.59 43.66 -6.33
CA ASN A 785 -0.12 44.91 -6.60
C ASN A 785 -0.53 45.68 -5.31
N GLY A 786 -0.25 45.12 -4.13
CA GLY A 786 -0.45 45.75 -2.82
C GLY A 786 0.83 46.36 -2.25
N GLN A 787 0.79 46.70 -0.95
CA GLN A 787 1.94 47.23 -0.22
C GLN A 787 2.91 46.11 0.17
N LEU A 788 4.19 46.31 -0.11
CA LEU A 788 5.29 45.46 0.32
C LEU A 788 6.13 46.21 1.37
N ILE A 789 6.25 45.65 2.57
CA ILE A 789 7.10 46.21 3.63
C ILE A 789 8.21 45.22 3.93
N LEU A 790 9.46 45.63 3.77
CA LEU A 790 10.63 44.79 4.01
C LEU A 790 11.54 45.41 5.08
N GLY A 791 12.13 44.56 5.92
CA GLY A 791 13.21 44.94 6.81
C GLY A 791 14.51 45.19 6.04
N ASN A 792 15.53 44.37 6.34
CA ASN A 792 16.83 44.43 5.66
C ASN A 792 16.89 43.40 4.53
N VAL A 793 17.39 43.79 3.37
CA VAL A 793 17.53 42.94 2.19
C VAL A 793 18.97 42.97 1.69
N ASN A 794 19.64 41.82 1.66
CA ASN A 794 21.04 41.73 1.26
C ASN A 794 21.22 41.28 -0.21
N THR A 795 20.30 41.67 -1.08
CA THR A 795 20.28 41.33 -2.51
C THR A 795 19.57 42.40 -3.33
N SER A 796 19.46 42.21 -4.65
CA SER A 796 18.68 43.07 -5.54
C SER A 796 17.19 42.74 -5.51
N ILE A 797 16.34 43.72 -5.85
CA ILE A 797 14.88 43.60 -5.95
C ILE A 797 14.45 44.02 -7.36
N ASN A 798 13.74 43.14 -8.07
CA ASN A 798 13.23 43.37 -9.41
C ASN A 798 11.70 43.43 -9.38
N PHE A 799 11.14 44.53 -9.87
CA PHE A 799 9.70 44.72 -9.94
C PHE A 799 9.18 44.24 -11.29
N VAL A 800 8.08 43.50 -11.26
CA VAL A 800 7.35 43.04 -12.46
C VAL A 800 5.93 43.62 -12.49
N ALA A 801 5.47 44.15 -11.36
CA ALA A 801 4.19 44.82 -11.19
C ALA A 801 4.39 46.20 -10.53
N ALA A 802 3.35 47.04 -10.56
CA ALA A 802 3.36 48.31 -9.82
C ALA A 802 3.18 48.00 -8.32
N THR A 803 4.30 47.83 -7.62
CA THR A 803 4.34 47.56 -6.17
C THR A 803 4.76 48.83 -5.42
N ASN A 804 4.11 49.11 -4.30
CA ASN A 804 4.58 50.13 -3.36
C ASN A 804 5.46 49.45 -2.31
N LEU A 805 6.75 49.76 -2.29
CA LEU A 805 7.74 49.18 -1.39
C LEU A 805 8.07 50.15 -0.27
N THR A 806 8.02 49.72 0.99
CA THR A 806 8.69 50.38 2.12
C THR A 806 9.86 49.51 2.60
N VAL A 807 11.05 50.08 2.77
CA VAL A 807 12.25 49.30 3.12
C VAL A 807 13.22 50.00 4.07
N ASN A 808 13.94 49.23 4.91
CA ASN A 808 15.01 49.76 5.77
C ASN A 808 16.38 49.75 5.08
N ASN A 809 16.84 48.63 4.52
CA ASN A 809 18.14 48.55 3.86
C ASN A 809 18.07 47.60 2.67
N VAL A 810 18.72 47.95 1.56
CA VAL A 810 18.85 47.08 0.38
C VAL A 810 20.27 47.16 -0.15
N THR A 811 21.09 46.13 0.03
CA THR A 811 22.48 46.20 -0.45
C THR A 811 22.60 46.09 -1.97
N GLY A 812 21.62 45.46 -2.63
CA GLY A 812 21.55 45.33 -4.08
C GLY A 812 20.81 46.48 -4.77
N GLN A 813 20.65 46.34 -6.08
CA GLN A 813 19.90 47.30 -6.90
C GLN A 813 18.39 47.06 -6.75
N MET A 814 17.61 48.13 -6.72
CA MET A 814 16.15 48.11 -6.88
C MET A 814 15.80 48.56 -8.30
N ASP A 815 15.16 47.69 -9.09
CA ASP A 815 14.76 47.97 -10.48
C ASP A 815 13.23 47.96 -10.64
N LEU A 816 12.63 49.13 -10.86
CA LEU A 816 11.21 49.33 -11.13
C LEU A 816 10.76 48.77 -12.49
N ALA A 817 11.70 48.50 -13.40
CA ALA A 817 11.47 47.88 -14.70
C ALA A 817 10.37 48.51 -15.57
N GLY A 818 10.15 49.82 -15.48
CA GLY A 818 9.09 50.52 -16.23
C GLY A 818 7.71 50.49 -15.56
N GLN A 819 7.60 50.00 -14.33
CA GLN A 819 6.35 49.95 -13.57
C GLN A 819 6.18 51.19 -12.67
N ALA A 820 4.96 51.72 -12.59
CA ALA A 820 4.65 52.98 -11.89
C ALA A 820 4.54 52.89 -10.35
N GLY A 821 5.34 52.03 -9.73
CA GLY A 821 5.39 51.87 -8.26
C GLY A 821 6.10 53.00 -7.53
N GLU A 822 5.99 52.98 -6.21
CA GLU A 822 6.66 53.89 -5.28
C GLU A 822 7.62 53.12 -4.37
N ILE A 823 8.84 53.62 -4.18
CA ILE A 823 9.82 53.10 -3.24
C ILE A 823 9.98 54.12 -2.11
N ASP A 824 9.57 53.75 -0.91
CA ASP A 824 9.74 54.51 0.32
C ASP A 824 10.88 53.91 1.16
N VAL A 825 11.96 54.66 1.30
CA VAL A 825 13.15 54.27 2.03
C VAL A 825 13.14 54.94 3.39
N ASN A 826 13.13 54.13 4.45
CA ASN A 826 13.09 54.62 5.83
C ASN A 826 14.36 55.42 6.19
N ALA A 827 14.27 56.21 7.26
CA ALA A 827 15.39 57.00 7.75
C ALA A 827 16.61 56.12 8.12
N ASP A 828 17.81 56.70 7.98
CA ASP A 828 19.10 56.09 8.28
C ASP A 828 19.44 54.84 7.43
N ALA A 829 18.66 54.57 6.38
CA ALA A 829 18.88 53.47 5.45
C ALA A 829 20.13 53.62 4.58
N THR A 830 20.70 52.49 4.20
CA THR A 830 21.60 52.37 3.04
C THR A 830 20.97 51.47 1.99
N VAL A 831 20.77 52.01 0.80
CA VAL A 831 20.24 51.29 -0.36
C VAL A 831 21.21 51.35 -1.53
N GLY A 832 21.19 50.36 -2.41
CA GLY A 832 21.95 50.36 -3.66
C GLY A 832 21.38 51.33 -4.69
N ASN A 833 21.59 51.03 -5.97
CA ASN A 833 21.03 51.84 -7.05
C ASN A 833 19.50 51.70 -7.10
N ILE A 834 18.81 52.79 -7.44
CA ILE A 834 17.37 52.80 -7.71
C ILE A 834 17.18 53.11 -9.20
N ILE A 835 16.73 52.14 -9.97
CA ILE A 835 16.62 52.31 -11.42
C ILE A 835 15.22 52.00 -11.94
N SER A 836 14.92 52.50 -13.14
CA SER A 836 13.88 51.95 -14.00
C SER A 836 14.49 51.60 -15.36
N SER A 837 14.67 50.31 -15.62
CA SER A 837 15.31 49.83 -16.85
C SER A 837 14.46 50.06 -18.12
N ASN A 838 13.13 50.17 -18.01
CA ASN A 838 12.20 50.29 -19.15
C ASN A 838 11.44 51.62 -19.21
N GLY A 839 12.15 52.74 -19.02
CA GLY A 839 11.59 54.09 -19.19
C GLY A 839 11.44 54.86 -17.89
N VAL A 840 11.10 56.14 -18.01
CA VAL A 840 11.05 57.07 -16.88
C VAL A 840 9.69 57.00 -16.17
N VAL A 841 9.67 56.46 -14.95
CA VAL A 841 8.42 56.16 -14.24
C VAL A 841 8.64 56.02 -12.74
N GLY A 842 7.55 55.99 -11.97
CA GLY A 842 7.55 55.70 -10.54
C GLY A 842 8.07 56.84 -9.68
N ALA A 843 8.17 56.58 -8.38
CA ALA A 843 8.68 57.52 -7.40
C ALA A 843 9.64 56.85 -6.42
N ALA A 844 10.67 57.59 -6.01
CA ALA A 844 11.55 57.23 -4.90
C ALA A 844 11.45 58.29 -3.81
N ILE A 845 11.00 57.89 -2.63
CA ILE A 845 10.95 58.73 -1.42
C ILE A 845 12.06 58.29 -0.50
N LEU A 846 12.96 59.21 -0.18
CA LEU A 846 14.14 58.97 0.64
C LEU A 846 13.96 59.69 1.97
N GLY A 847 13.89 58.91 3.05
CA GLY A 847 13.83 59.42 4.42
C GLY A 847 15.09 60.21 4.82
N ASN A 848 15.13 60.62 6.09
CA ASN A 848 16.26 61.36 6.63
C ASN A 848 17.52 60.49 6.75
N ASN A 849 18.70 61.05 6.47
CA ASN A 849 20.01 60.39 6.46
C ASN A 849 20.16 59.18 5.52
N VAL A 850 19.31 59.04 4.50
CA VAL A 850 19.42 57.92 3.55
C VAL A 850 20.65 58.05 2.67
N LYS A 851 21.36 56.94 2.48
CA LYS A 851 22.47 56.79 1.52
C LYS A 851 22.02 55.88 0.38
N THR A 852 22.14 56.36 -0.84
CA THR A 852 21.76 55.63 -2.05
C THR A 852 22.85 55.71 -3.12
N GLY A 853 22.89 54.71 -4.01
CA GLY A 853 23.74 54.71 -5.18
C GLY A 853 23.24 55.66 -6.26
N ASP A 854 23.27 55.22 -7.51
CA ASP A 854 22.68 55.97 -8.62
C ASP A 854 21.15 55.84 -8.62
N ILE A 855 20.47 56.95 -8.92
CA ILE A 855 19.04 56.97 -9.20
C ILE A 855 18.85 57.24 -10.70
N ILE A 856 18.30 56.30 -11.46
CA ILE A 856 18.29 56.37 -12.94
C ILE A 856 16.87 56.14 -13.48
N ASN A 857 16.39 57.04 -14.35
CA ASN A 857 15.07 56.97 -14.99
C ASN A 857 13.90 56.86 -13.98
N VAL A 858 14.04 57.42 -12.79
CA VAL A 858 12.92 57.47 -11.83
C VAL A 858 12.12 58.75 -12.07
N GLY A 859 10.80 58.63 -12.21
CA GLY A 859 9.92 59.74 -12.53
C GLY A 859 10.06 60.90 -11.55
N THR A 860 9.81 60.63 -10.27
CA THR A 860 9.96 61.63 -9.20
C THR A 860 10.89 61.13 -8.09
N VAL A 861 11.83 61.96 -7.66
CA VAL A 861 12.69 61.68 -6.50
C VAL A 861 12.39 62.69 -5.41
N ASN A 862 12.02 62.23 -4.22
CA ASN A 862 11.71 63.08 -3.07
C ASN A 862 12.72 62.81 -1.95
N PHE A 863 13.40 63.85 -1.48
CA PHE A 863 14.21 63.81 -0.27
C PHE A 863 13.42 64.43 0.89
N ASN A 864 13.08 63.62 1.88
CA ASN A 864 12.34 64.02 3.08
C ASN A 864 13.27 64.34 4.28
N GLY A 865 14.55 64.57 4.03
CA GLY A 865 15.54 64.96 5.04
C GLY A 865 16.94 65.08 4.46
N ALA A 866 17.95 65.02 5.32
CA ALA A 866 19.35 64.92 4.89
C ALA A 866 19.60 63.61 4.13
N GLY A 867 20.63 63.54 3.29
CA GLY A 867 20.93 62.32 2.55
C GLY A 867 22.11 62.43 1.61
N THR A 868 22.48 61.31 1.01
CA THR A 868 23.53 61.24 -0.01
C THR A 868 23.10 60.32 -1.14
N SER A 869 23.21 60.80 -2.37
CA SER A 869 23.03 60.00 -3.59
C SER A 869 24.29 60.09 -4.44
N ASN A 870 24.64 59.00 -5.13
CA ASN A 870 25.78 59.00 -6.04
C ASN A 870 25.53 60.00 -7.18
N SER A 871 24.45 59.78 -7.93
CA SER A 871 23.93 60.67 -8.97
C SER A 871 22.43 60.46 -9.15
N ILE A 872 21.74 61.46 -9.71
CA ILE A 872 20.38 61.31 -10.21
C ILE A 872 20.42 61.52 -11.73
N GLN A 873 19.87 60.62 -12.53
CA GLN A 873 19.96 60.67 -13.98
C GLN A 873 18.57 60.50 -14.60
N ASN A 874 18.21 61.44 -15.49
CA ASN A 874 16.99 61.39 -16.28
C ASN A 874 15.69 61.27 -15.44
N ALA A 875 15.62 62.03 -14.34
CA ALA A 875 14.38 62.16 -13.57
C ALA A 875 13.45 63.23 -14.18
N LEU A 876 12.14 63.13 -14.00
CA LEU A 876 11.22 64.22 -14.40
C LEU A 876 11.29 65.36 -13.38
N ALA A 877 11.28 65.02 -12.09
CA ALA A 877 11.37 65.97 -11.00
C ALA A 877 12.18 65.41 -9.81
N VAL A 878 12.95 66.28 -9.18
CA VAL A 878 13.64 66.02 -7.91
C VAL A 878 13.20 67.07 -6.90
N ASN A 879 12.60 66.66 -5.80
CA ASN A 879 12.09 67.55 -4.77
C ASN A 879 12.83 67.35 -3.46
N PHE A 880 13.24 68.47 -2.84
CA PHE A 880 13.88 68.50 -1.53
C PHE A 880 12.91 69.13 -0.54
N GLN A 881 12.24 68.27 0.23
CA GLN A 881 10.99 68.60 0.90
C GLN A 881 11.16 68.93 2.38
N ALA A 882 12.33 68.69 2.99
CA ALA A 882 12.58 68.95 4.41
C ALA A 882 13.98 69.57 4.64
N ALA A 883 14.15 70.21 5.80
CA ALA A 883 15.44 70.77 6.20
C ALA A 883 16.50 69.66 6.37
N GLY A 884 17.76 69.98 6.06
CA GLY A 884 18.87 69.03 6.06
C GLY A 884 19.78 69.20 4.85
N GLN A 885 20.96 68.57 4.91
CA GLN A 885 21.92 68.59 3.80
C GLN A 885 21.72 67.36 2.91
N VAL A 886 21.48 67.59 1.61
CA VAL A 886 21.50 66.55 0.58
C VAL A 886 22.74 66.72 -0.29
N THR A 887 23.54 65.67 -0.39
CA THR A 887 24.75 65.65 -1.24
C THR A 887 24.53 64.77 -2.46
N LEU A 888 24.76 65.34 -3.65
CA LEU A 888 24.85 64.65 -4.92
C LEU A 888 26.32 64.59 -5.31
N THR A 889 26.93 63.40 -5.24
CA THR A 889 28.39 63.30 -5.38
C THR A 889 28.88 63.42 -6.81
N ASN A 890 28.04 63.13 -7.80
CA ASN A 890 28.31 63.20 -9.23
C ASN A 890 27.27 64.04 -9.96
N ALA A 891 27.57 64.39 -11.22
CA ALA A 891 26.69 65.20 -12.05
C ALA A 891 25.31 64.56 -12.15
N SER A 892 24.26 65.38 -12.02
CA SER A 892 22.88 64.89 -11.97
C SER A 892 21.99 65.55 -13.01
N SER A 893 20.96 64.87 -13.50
CA SER A 893 20.01 65.38 -14.48
C SER A 893 18.55 65.10 -14.10
N ALA A 894 17.73 66.16 -14.20
CA ALA A 894 16.28 66.09 -14.02
C ALA A 894 15.58 67.16 -14.86
N GLY A 895 14.26 67.05 -15.05
CA GLY A 895 13.48 68.16 -15.62
C GLY A 895 13.55 69.40 -14.72
N THR A 896 13.26 69.20 -13.42
CA THR A 896 13.36 70.27 -12.41
C THR A 896 13.87 69.74 -11.07
N PHE A 897 14.76 70.50 -10.44
CA PHE A 897 15.19 70.35 -9.04
C PHE A 897 14.50 71.42 -8.19
N THR A 898 13.58 71.03 -7.30
CA THR A 898 12.77 71.95 -6.48
C THR A 898 13.17 71.86 -5.02
N ILE A 899 13.52 72.99 -4.41
CA ILE A 899 13.89 73.10 -3.00
C ILE A 899 12.78 73.90 -2.30
N ALA A 900 11.95 73.24 -1.50
CA ALA A 900 10.70 73.84 -1.03
C ALA A 900 10.82 74.54 0.34
N GLN A 901 11.72 74.10 1.23
CA GLN A 901 11.76 74.56 2.63
C GLN A 901 13.04 75.31 3.00
N SER A 902 12.91 76.23 3.95
CA SER A 902 14.05 76.89 4.59
C SER A 902 14.89 75.87 5.38
N GLY A 903 16.22 76.04 5.38
CA GLY A 903 17.16 75.15 6.06
C GLY A 903 17.57 73.89 5.27
N THR A 904 17.00 73.66 4.09
CA THR A 904 17.47 72.63 3.15
C THR A 904 18.73 73.12 2.42
N VAL A 905 19.77 72.29 2.33
CA VAL A 905 21.02 72.60 1.61
C VAL A 905 21.33 71.46 0.64
N VAL A 906 21.36 71.76 -0.66
CA VAL A 906 21.75 70.78 -1.69
C VAL A 906 23.16 71.09 -2.16
N ASN A 907 24.05 70.09 -2.14
CA ASN A 907 25.42 70.20 -2.64
C ASN A 907 25.63 69.25 -3.84
N ALA A 908 25.82 69.81 -5.03
CA ALA A 908 25.99 69.10 -6.29
C ALA A 908 27.29 69.57 -6.98
N ALA A 909 28.43 69.23 -6.40
CA ALA A 909 29.75 69.76 -6.81
C ALA A 909 30.06 69.57 -8.31
N ASN A 910 29.49 68.56 -8.95
CA ASN A 910 29.73 68.19 -10.35
C ASN A 910 28.70 68.73 -11.35
N GLY A 911 27.80 69.62 -10.93
CA GLY A 911 26.83 70.25 -11.83
C GLY A 911 25.49 69.52 -11.91
N VAL A 912 24.47 70.24 -12.37
CA VAL A 912 23.16 69.68 -12.71
C VAL A 912 22.68 70.08 -14.09
N GLN A 913 22.02 69.14 -14.77
CA GLN A 913 21.29 69.36 -16.00
C GLN A 913 19.79 69.39 -15.71
N GLY A 914 19.13 70.53 -15.96
CA GLY A 914 17.74 70.74 -15.60
C GLY A 914 17.48 72.12 -15.05
N ASP A 915 16.21 72.45 -14.86
CA ASP A 915 15.83 73.67 -14.18
C ASP A 915 16.02 73.51 -12.65
N VAL A 916 16.39 74.57 -11.96
CA VAL A 916 16.51 74.59 -10.49
C VAL A 916 15.57 75.66 -9.95
N ALA A 917 14.68 75.28 -9.03
CA ALA A 917 13.79 76.18 -8.32
C ALA A 917 14.12 76.15 -6.82
N ALA A 918 14.86 77.14 -6.33
CA ALA A 918 15.15 77.30 -4.91
C ALA A 918 14.11 78.21 -4.28
N GLY A 919 13.13 77.64 -3.56
CA GLY A 919 12.14 78.36 -2.75
C GLY A 919 12.81 79.14 -1.62
N ASP A 920 12.80 78.62 -0.39
CA ASP A 920 13.47 79.25 0.76
C ASP A 920 14.80 78.57 1.17
N GLY A 921 15.19 77.50 0.46
CA GLY A 921 16.39 76.72 0.73
C GLY A 921 17.62 77.11 -0.08
N ASN A 922 18.71 76.36 0.10
CA ASN A 922 20.01 76.65 -0.51
C ASN A 922 20.41 75.56 -1.52
N PHE A 923 20.87 75.97 -2.69
CA PHE A 923 21.38 75.08 -3.74
C PHE A 923 22.81 75.49 -4.13
N ASN A 924 23.77 74.58 -3.99
CA ASN A 924 25.18 74.78 -4.33
C ASN A 924 25.60 73.79 -5.42
N SER A 925 26.08 74.30 -6.54
CA SER A 925 26.51 73.51 -7.70
C SER A 925 27.64 74.21 -8.45
N SER A 926 28.44 73.48 -9.23
CA SER A 926 29.42 74.10 -10.14
C SER A 926 28.76 74.71 -11.39
N LEU A 927 27.66 74.13 -11.86
CA LEU A 927 26.92 74.54 -13.04
C LEU A 927 25.45 74.09 -12.99
N ILE A 928 24.54 74.93 -13.50
CA ILE A 928 23.15 74.62 -13.82
C ILE A 928 22.99 74.83 -15.32
N THR A 929 22.67 73.78 -16.08
CA THR A 929 22.52 73.94 -17.53
C THR A 929 21.14 74.44 -17.96
N GLY A 930 20.13 74.34 -17.08
CA GLY A 930 18.78 74.86 -17.32
C GLY A 930 18.59 76.27 -16.76
N ASN A 931 17.34 76.63 -16.49
CA ASN A 931 16.96 77.86 -15.84
C ASN A 931 17.10 77.75 -14.32
N ALA A 932 17.30 78.87 -13.64
CA ALA A 932 17.37 78.96 -12.19
C ALA A 932 16.32 79.94 -11.69
N THR A 933 15.40 79.49 -10.84
CA THR A 933 14.39 80.32 -10.18
C THR A 933 14.70 80.39 -8.70
N VAL A 934 14.74 81.59 -8.11
CA VAL A 934 14.97 81.79 -6.68
C VAL A 934 13.81 82.55 -6.02
N GLY A 935 13.25 81.98 -4.96
CA GLY A 935 12.23 82.59 -4.09
C GLY A 935 12.88 83.42 -3.00
N GLY A 936 12.85 82.98 -1.74
CA GLY A 936 13.58 83.57 -0.61
C GLY A 936 14.95 82.93 -0.30
N GLY A 937 15.33 81.87 -1.01
CA GLY A 937 16.49 81.03 -0.77
C GLY A 937 17.79 81.53 -1.39
N THR A 938 18.78 80.64 -1.51
CA THR A 938 20.09 80.96 -2.11
C THR A 938 20.51 79.94 -3.18
N ILE A 939 20.91 80.41 -4.37
CA ILE A 939 21.57 79.57 -5.39
C ILE A 939 23.03 80.01 -5.50
N THR A 940 23.98 79.08 -5.36
CA THR A 940 25.41 79.30 -5.64
C THR A 940 25.83 78.39 -6.78
N SER A 941 25.86 78.90 -8.00
CA SER A 941 26.23 78.13 -9.20
C SER A 941 26.40 79.03 -10.42
N ASN A 942 27.20 78.59 -11.40
CA ASN A 942 27.07 79.10 -12.76
C ASN A 942 25.74 78.65 -13.38
N ILE A 943 25.15 79.46 -14.25
CA ILE A 943 23.85 79.18 -14.88
C ILE A 943 24.01 79.40 -16.38
N SER A 944 23.65 78.43 -17.23
CA SER A 944 23.66 78.67 -18.69
C SER A 944 22.33 79.20 -19.23
N GLY A 945 21.21 78.88 -18.56
CA GLY A 945 19.87 79.39 -18.91
C GLY A 945 19.54 80.74 -18.27
N THR A 946 18.24 81.00 -18.12
CA THR A 946 17.70 82.21 -17.51
C THR A 946 17.71 82.09 -15.98
N ALA A 947 17.99 83.19 -15.29
CA ALA A 947 17.84 83.31 -13.84
C ALA A 947 16.61 84.17 -13.52
N THR A 948 15.66 83.69 -12.73
CA THR A 948 14.41 84.40 -12.38
C THR A 948 14.26 84.54 -10.86
N TYR A 949 13.91 85.71 -10.37
CA TYR A 949 13.62 85.94 -8.95
C TYR A 949 12.12 86.03 -8.74
N THR A 950 11.55 85.08 -8.03
CA THR A 950 10.14 85.09 -7.61
C THR A 950 9.96 85.57 -6.16
N GLY A 951 11.05 85.94 -5.49
CA GLY A 951 11.09 86.52 -4.14
C GLY A 951 12.43 87.21 -3.84
N ALA A 952 12.68 87.53 -2.57
CA ALA A 952 13.86 88.28 -2.11
C ALA A 952 15.15 87.43 -1.93
N GLY A 953 15.29 86.36 -2.70
CA GLY A 953 16.39 85.39 -2.58
C GLY A 953 17.70 85.88 -3.19
N THR A 954 18.74 85.06 -3.08
CA THR A 954 20.10 85.38 -3.52
C THR A 954 20.61 84.40 -4.58
N ILE A 955 21.20 84.90 -5.68
CA ILE A 955 21.99 84.08 -6.61
C ILE A 955 23.45 84.53 -6.53
N THR A 956 24.37 83.58 -6.39
CA THR A 956 25.81 83.78 -6.45
C THR A 956 26.38 82.94 -7.60
N ALA A 957 26.92 83.58 -8.63
CA ALA A 957 27.40 82.91 -9.85
C ALA A 957 28.70 83.53 -10.35
N THR A 958 29.49 82.83 -11.17
CA THR A 958 30.52 83.50 -11.99
C THR A 958 29.91 83.91 -13.33
N THR A 959 29.16 83.02 -13.97
CA THR A 959 28.54 83.26 -15.29
C THR A 959 27.04 82.97 -15.26
N ILE A 960 26.25 83.84 -15.91
CA ILE A 960 24.85 83.61 -16.27
C ILE A 960 24.72 83.77 -17.80
N GLY A 961 24.50 82.67 -18.50
CA GLY A 961 24.45 82.61 -19.96
C GLY A 961 23.19 83.19 -20.58
N GLY A 962 22.04 83.11 -19.89
CA GLY A 962 20.76 83.65 -20.32
C GLY A 962 20.41 85.00 -19.69
N GLN A 963 19.12 85.35 -19.75
CA GLN A 963 18.59 86.56 -19.12
C GLN A 963 18.55 86.40 -17.59
N THR A 964 18.77 87.48 -16.85
CA THR A 964 18.42 87.55 -15.43
C THR A 964 17.18 88.43 -15.28
N ASP A 965 16.10 87.92 -14.72
CA ASP A 965 14.84 88.62 -14.54
C ASP A 965 14.44 88.70 -13.07
N PHE A 966 14.28 89.91 -12.54
CA PHE A 966 13.88 90.12 -11.15
C PHE A 966 12.38 89.99 -10.90
N ASP A 967 11.54 89.98 -11.94
CA ASP A 967 10.07 89.86 -11.84
C ASP A 967 9.44 90.77 -10.75
N GLY A 968 9.98 91.97 -10.55
CA GLY A 968 9.49 92.93 -9.54
C GLY A 968 9.90 92.65 -8.09
N ASN A 969 10.83 91.74 -7.82
CA ASN A 969 11.24 91.33 -6.47
C ASN A 969 12.58 91.95 -6.00
N GLU A 970 12.77 92.06 -4.67
CA GLU A 970 13.98 92.58 -4.01
C GLU A 970 15.15 91.55 -3.93
N GLY A 971 15.38 90.80 -5.01
CA GLY A 971 16.44 89.78 -5.05
C GLY A 971 17.87 90.33 -4.99
N ILE A 972 18.84 89.49 -4.63
CA ILE A 972 20.28 89.79 -4.61
C ILE A 972 21.02 88.93 -5.64
N LEU A 973 21.68 89.56 -6.62
CA LEU A 973 22.62 88.89 -7.52
C LEU A 973 24.07 89.23 -7.13
N ASN A 974 24.85 88.23 -6.72
CA ASN A 974 26.29 88.28 -6.51
C ASN A 974 27.03 87.62 -7.68
N ILE A 975 28.03 88.31 -8.25
CA ILE A 975 28.87 87.75 -9.33
C ILE A 975 30.31 87.61 -8.86
N ASN A 976 30.83 86.39 -8.84
CA ASN A 976 32.19 86.05 -8.42
C ASN A 976 33.13 85.98 -9.64
N ASP A 977 34.14 86.86 -9.71
CA ASP A 977 35.35 86.77 -10.54
C ASP A 977 35.19 86.68 -12.09
N THR A 978 35.82 87.58 -12.87
CA THR A 978 35.92 87.63 -14.38
C THR A 978 34.71 87.26 -15.27
N GLY A 979 33.53 86.99 -14.72
CA GLY A 979 32.45 86.35 -15.44
C GLY A 979 31.52 87.27 -16.24
N THR A 980 30.65 86.64 -17.03
CA THR A 980 29.71 87.29 -17.95
C THR A 980 28.29 87.08 -17.45
N VAL A 981 27.51 88.16 -17.32
CA VAL A 981 26.06 88.13 -17.12
C VAL A 981 25.40 88.62 -18.40
N GLY A 982 24.37 87.91 -18.86
CA GLY A 982 23.52 88.33 -19.97
C GLY A 982 22.66 89.56 -19.65
N ILE A 983 21.51 89.67 -20.31
CA ILE A 983 20.58 90.80 -20.13
C ILE A 983 19.94 90.71 -18.75
N VAL A 984 19.94 91.83 -17.99
CA VAL A 984 19.21 91.94 -16.71
C VAL A 984 17.93 92.75 -16.92
N THR A 985 16.77 92.22 -16.49
CA THR A 985 15.43 92.84 -16.61
C THR A 985 14.62 92.74 -15.33
N SER A 986 13.46 93.41 -15.32
CA SER A 986 12.35 93.17 -14.39
C SER A 986 11.05 93.15 -15.19
N SER A 987 10.49 91.97 -15.46
CA SER A 987 9.31 91.81 -16.31
C SER A 987 8.00 92.34 -15.67
N ASN A 988 7.97 92.59 -14.36
CA ASN A 988 6.85 93.20 -13.64
C ASN A 988 7.19 94.65 -13.17
N PRO A 989 6.55 95.69 -13.74
CA PRO A 989 6.95 97.10 -13.54
C PRO A 989 6.32 97.80 -12.31
N THR A 990 5.63 97.08 -11.42
CA THR A 990 4.75 97.72 -10.40
C THR A 990 5.34 97.85 -8.98
N VAL A 991 6.56 97.35 -8.72
CA VAL A 991 7.19 97.35 -7.39
C VAL A 991 8.67 97.72 -7.50
N GLN A 992 9.18 98.46 -6.50
CA GLN A 992 10.57 98.94 -6.41
C GLN A 992 11.56 97.79 -6.66
N ALA A 993 12.33 97.91 -7.75
CA ALA A 993 13.14 96.83 -8.29
C ALA A 993 14.35 96.49 -7.40
N GLY A 994 14.68 95.20 -7.34
CA GLY A 994 15.69 94.63 -6.44
C GLY A 994 17.12 95.12 -6.58
N THR A 995 17.93 94.76 -5.59
CA THR A 995 19.31 95.24 -5.45
C THR A 995 20.29 94.28 -6.13
N VAL A 996 20.83 94.66 -7.28
CA VAL A 996 22.00 93.97 -7.86
C VAL A 996 23.25 94.36 -7.07
N LYS A 997 23.82 93.43 -6.29
CA LYS A 997 25.05 93.65 -5.51
C LYS A 997 26.24 92.95 -6.16
N ILE A 998 26.98 93.68 -6.98
CA ILE A 998 28.24 93.17 -7.56
C ILE A 998 29.32 93.20 -6.48
N THR A 999 29.81 92.03 -6.06
CA THR A 999 30.84 91.91 -5.01
C THR A 999 32.11 91.30 -5.65
N SER A 1000 33.14 92.11 -5.95
CA SER A 1000 34.33 91.67 -6.70
C SER A 1000 35.50 91.25 -5.78
N PRO A 1001 36.24 90.18 -6.11
CA PRO A 1001 37.67 90.12 -5.84
C PRO A 1001 38.49 89.86 -7.13
N SER A 1002 39.41 90.80 -7.42
CA SER A 1002 40.60 90.70 -8.29
C SER A 1002 40.47 90.44 -9.81
N GLY A 1003 39.73 91.25 -10.59
CA GLY A 1003 39.92 91.24 -12.06
C GLY A 1003 38.98 92.12 -12.91
N PRO A 1004 39.28 92.35 -14.20
CA PRO A 1004 38.40 93.06 -15.14
C PRO A 1004 37.15 92.23 -15.51
N SER A 1005 35.96 92.85 -15.55
CA SER A 1005 34.67 92.18 -15.88
C SER A 1005 33.87 92.95 -16.94
N THR A 1006 33.15 92.25 -17.82
CA THR A 1006 32.24 92.82 -18.84
C THR A 1006 30.78 92.61 -18.44
N PHE A 1007 29.97 93.68 -18.38
CA PHE A 1007 28.60 93.66 -17.87
C PHE A 1007 27.67 94.48 -18.77
N THR A 1008 26.61 93.87 -19.33
CA THR A 1008 25.67 94.54 -20.24
C THR A 1008 24.27 94.55 -19.64
N VAL A 1009 23.71 95.73 -19.33
CA VAL A 1009 22.33 95.89 -18.84
C VAL A 1009 21.45 96.49 -19.93
N ASN A 1010 20.80 95.65 -20.72
CA ASN A 1010 19.83 96.12 -21.71
C ASN A 1010 18.42 96.11 -21.10
N ASN A 1011 17.92 97.29 -20.72
CA ASN A 1011 16.55 97.55 -20.29
C ASN A 1011 16.22 97.13 -18.85
N ALA A 1012 16.51 98.01 -17.89
CA ALA A 1012 16.24 97.75 -16.48
C ALA A 1012 15.53 98.96 -15.85
N ASP A 1013 14.31 98.76 -15.38
CA ASP A 1013 13.71 99.60 -14.32
C ASP A 1013 14.33 99.29 -12.93
N ALA A 1014 15.54 98.70 -12.89
CA ALA A 1014 16.21 98.22 -11.68
C ALA A 1014 17.29 99.17 -11.12
N GLN A 1015 17.34 99.33 -9.79
CA GLN A 1015 18.45 100.02 -9.11
C GLN A 1015 19.66 99.09 -8.99
N VAL A 1016 20.68 99.33 -9.81
CA VAL A 1016 21.98 98.66 -9.67
C VAL A 1016 22.80 99.41 -8.60
N ASN A 1017 22.85 98.86 -7.39
CA ASN A 1017 23.59 99.46 -6.28
C ASN A 1017 24.99 98.82 -6.19
N THR A 1018 25.99 99.47 -6.78
CA THR A 1018 27.39 99.04 -6.63
C THR A 1018 27.84 99.38 -5.20
N ALA A 1019 28.07 98.36 -4.38
CA ALA A 1019 28.56 98.58 -3.03
C ALA A 1019 29.93 99.29 -3.09
N ALA A 1020 30.06 100.39 -2.35
CA ALA A 1020 31.25 101.22 -2.26
C ALA A 1020 32.48 100.41 -1.80
N SER A 1021 33.29 99.95 -2.76
CA SER A 1021 34.66 99.48 -2.52
C SER A 1021 35.54 99.86 -3.73
N PRO A 1022 36.78 100.34 -3.56
CA PRO A 1022 37.55 101.04 -4.60
C PRO A 1022 38.14 100.14 -5.70
N ALA A 1023 37.57 98.98 -5.98
CA ALA A 1023 38.08 98.06 -6.99
C ALA A 1023 37.45 98.37 -8.37
N ALA A 1024 38.30 98.70 -9.34
CA ALA A 1024 37.91 99.16 -10.66
C ALA A 1024 37.03 98.15 -11.41
N LEU A 1025 35.78 98.53 -11.73
CA LEU A 1025 35.13 98.00 -12.93
C LEU A 1025 35.99 98.40 -14.15
N THR A 1026 36.13 97.51 -15.12
CA THR A 1026 36.71 97.83 -16.42
C THR A 1026 35.94 97.04 -17.47
N GLY A 1027 34.77 97.54 -17.85
CA GLY A 1027 33.90 96.96 -18.87
C GLY A 1027 32.89 97.99 -19.35
N THR A 1028 32.33 97.78 -20.54
CA THR A 1028 31.32 98.67 -21.15
C THR A 1028 29.96 98.44 -20.50
N VAL A 1029 29.49 99.38 -19.67
CA VAL A 1029 28.11 99.34 -19.15
C VAL A 1029 27.17 99.95 -20.20
N ALA A 1030 26.26 99.13 -20.76
CA ALA A 1030 25.14 99.62 -21.55
C ALA A 1030 23.96 99.96 -20.62
N ALA A 1031 23.33 101.12 -20.75
CA ALA A 1031 22.14 101.50 -19.97
C ALA A 1031 20.93 101.77 -20.89
N GLY A 1032 19.89 100.92 -20.76
CA GLY A 1032 18.58 101.08 -21.42
C GLY A 1032 17.61 101.97 -20.63
N ASP A 1033 16.37 102.12 -21.11
CA ASP A 1033 15.31 102.91 -20.46
C ASP A 1033 15.17 102.55 -18.96
N GLY A 1034 15.02 103.56 -18.08
CA GLY A 1034 14.71 103.38 -16.65
C GLY A 1034 15.87 103.14 -15.68
N ALA A 1035 17.07 102.77 -16.16
CA ALA A 1035 18.18 102.37 -15.28
C ALA A 1035 18.87 103.57 -14.59
N VAL A 1036 19.17 103.46 -13.28
CA VAL A 1036 19.95 104.46 -12.52
C VAL A 1036 21.23 103.83 -11.96
N PHE A 1037 22.40 104.34 -12.37
CA PHE A 1037 23.72 103.91 -11.86
C PHE A 1037 24.37 105.01 -10.99
N ALA A 1038 25.07 104.64 -9.91
CA ALA A 1038 25.65 105.60 -8.97
C ALA A 1038 27.10 106.03 -9.27
N THR A 1039 28.01 105.16 -9.74
CA THR A 1039 29.40 105.50 -10.17
C THR A 1039 29.97 104.33 -11.00
N ILE A 1040 30.64 104.62 -12.12
CA ILE A 1040 31.26 103.63 -13.00
C ILE A 1040 32.77 103.85 -13.06
N THR A 1041 33.55 102.83 -12.72
CA THR A 1041 34.98 102.82 -13.10
C THR A 1041 35.06 102.11 -14.45
N GLY A 1042 35.67 102.68 -15.49
CA GLY A 1042 35.71 102.10 -16.85
C GLY A 1042 34.92 102.86 -17.93
N ASN A 1043 34.73 102.22 -19.10
CA ASN A 1043 34.01 102.80 -20.24
C ASN A 1043 32.49 102.61 -20.08
N ALA A 1044 31.67 103.53 -20.57
CA ALA A 1044 30.21 103.43 -20.51
C ALA A 1044 29.55 103.74 -21.86
N SER A 1045 28.38 103.16 -22.13
CA SER A 1045 27.54 103.49 -23.28
C SER A 1045 26.07 103.64 -22.83
N VAL A 1046 25.52 104.84 -22.80
CA VAL A 1046 24.15 105.09 -22.32
C VAL A 1046 23.24 105.34 -23.52
N ASN A 1047 22.15 104.58 -23.68
CA ASN A 1047 21.24 104.75 -24.82
C ASN A 1047 19.90 105.40 -24.42
N ALA A 1048 19.39 105.17 -23.22
CA ALA A 1048 18.11 105.76 -22.79
C ALA A 1048 17.93 105.94 -21.26
N GLY A 1049 18.86 105.41 -20.44
CA GLY A 1049 18.83 105.48 -18.96
C GLY A 1049 19.66 106.63 -18.35
N SER A 1050 19.80 106.66 -17.02
CA SER A 1050 20.53 107.71 -16.27
C SER A 1050 21.72 107.16 -15.46
N ILE A 1051 22.86 107.84 -15.50
CA ILE A 1051 23.99 107.63 -14.58
C ILE A 1051 24.10 108.88 -13.69
N THR A 1052 24.17 108.74 -12.38
CA THR A 1052 24.16 109.86 -11.39
C THR A 1052 25.48 110.06 -10.65
N GLY A 1053 26.56 109.36 -11.05
CA GLY A 1053 27.91 109.71 -10.62
C GLY A 1053 28.97 109.47 -11.69
N SER A 1054 30.24 109.57 -11.28
CA SER A 1054 31.34 109.74 -12.23
C SER A 1054 31.73 108.45 -12.97
N ILE A 1055 32.32 108.61 -14.15
CA ILE A 1055 32.80 107.58 -15.08
C ILE A 1055 34.30 107.75 -15.24
N SER A 1056 35.09 106.73 -14.93
CA SER A 1056 36.55 106.91 -14.86
C SER A 1056 37.31 106.75 -16.21
N LYS A 1057 36.62 106.46 -17.32
CA LYS A 1057 37.21 106.36 -18.68
C LYS A 1057 36.24 106.92 -19.74
N ASP A 1058 36.14 106.31 -20.94
CA ASP A 1058 35.37 106.87 -22.05
C ASP A 1058 33.86 106.61 -21.90
N ALA A 1059 33.02 107.60 -22.19
CA ALA A 1059 31.57 107.46 -22.24
C ALA A 1059 31.04 107.66 -23.66
N THR A 1060 30.03 106.89 -24.06
CA THR A 1060 29.21 107.15 -25.25
C THR A 1060 27.76 107.34 -24.80
N ILE A 1061 27.06 108.35 -25.30
CA ILE A 1061 25.65 108.62 -25.00
C ILE A 1061 24.89 108.66 -26.32
N THR A 1062 23.82 107.92 -26.42
CA THR A 1062 22.92 107.85 -27.58
C THR A 1062 21.47 107.98 -27.09
N ALA A 1063 20.54 108.23 -28.03
CA ALA A 1063 19.10 108.48 -27.83
C ALA A 1063 18.70 109.40 -26.65
N THR A 1064 18.05 108.91 -25.59
CA THR A 1064 17.56 109.72 -24.43
C THR A 1064 18.45 109.59 -23.19
N GLY A 1065 19.62 108.96 -23.32
CA GLY A 1065 20.51 108.69 -22.21
C GLY A 1065 20.97 109.95 -21.45
N GLN A 1066 21.11 109.84 -20.13
CA GLN A 1066 21.57 110.91 -19.24
C GLN A 1066 22.78 110.45 -18.41
N ILE A 1067 23.76 111.33 -18.23
CA ILE A 1067 24.86 111.17 -17.28
C ILE A 1067 24.92 112.45 -16.46
N THR A 1068 24.97 112.34 -15.14
CA THR A 1068 25.08 113.43 -14.16
C THR A 1068 26.26 113.10 -13.26
N GLY A 1069 27.46 113.54 -13.64
CA GLY A 1069 28.75 113.14 -13.05
C GLY A 1069 29.92 113.41 -14.01
N ASN A 1070 31.16 113.36 -13.52
CA ASN A 1070 32.35 113.58 -14.36
C ASN A 1070 32.66 112.35 -15.22
N VAL A 1071 33.22 112.53 -16.41
CA VAL A 1071 33.76 111.46 -17.28
C VAL A 1071 35.26 111.70 -17.45
N ASP A 1072 36.13 110.92 -16.82
CA ASP A 1072 37.57 111.20 -16.83
C ASP A 1072 38.23 110.93 -18.21
N GLY A 1073 37.61 110.13 -19.09
CA GLY A 1073 38.03 109.88 -20.48
C GLY A 1073 37.29 110.73 -21.53
N ASN A 1074 37.22 110.25 -22.78
CA ASN A 1074 36.49 110.91 -23.86
C ASN A 1074 34.97 110.68 -23.69
N ALA A 1075 34.15 111.71 -23.91
CA ALA A 1075 32.69 111.55 -23.97
C ALA A 1075 32.18 111.78 -25.39
N THR A 1076 31.47 110.81 -25.95
CA THR A 1076 30.83 110.92 -27.27
C THR A 1076 29.32 110.97 -27.09
N VAL A 1077 28.70 112.13 -27.27
CA VAL A 1077 27.24 112.32 -27.14
C VAL A 1077 26.62 112.39 -28.55
N ASN A 1078 26.09 111.28 -29.03
CA ASN A 1078 25.38 111.23 -30.31
C ASN A 1078 23.94 111.76 -30.19
N SER A 1079 23.28 111.53 -29.04
CA SER A 1079 21.99 112.11 -28.61
C SER A 1079 21.80 111.83 -27.10
N GLY A 1080 21.21 112.74 -26.32
CA GLY A 1080 21.07 112.62 -24.85
C GLY A 1080 21.70 113.79 -24.05
N GLN A 1081 21.96 113.61 -22.75
CA GLN A 1081 22.48 114.65 -21.85
C GLN A 1081 23.70 114.17 -21.03
N LEU A 1082 24.77 114.98 -20.99
CA LEU A 1082 25.87 114.86 -20.03
C LEU A 1082 25.90 116.12 -19.16
N THR A 1083 25.83 115.96 -17.85
CA THR A 1083 25.88 117.03 -16.84
C THR A 1083 27.08 116.77 -15.92
N GLY A 1084 28.26 117.31 -16.27
CA GLY A 1084 29.52 117.12 -15.53
C GLY A 1084 30.76 117.44 -16.38
N ASN A 1085 31.97 117.27 -15.83
CA ASN A 1085 33.22 117.57 -16.55
C ASN A 1085 33.74 116.35 -17.34
N THR A 1086 34.39 116.60 -18.48
CA THR A 1086 35.14 115.57 -19.23
C THR A 1086 36.65 115.76 -19.07
N GLY A 1087 37.39 114.69 -18.82
CA GLY A 1087 38.86 114.71 -18.74
C GLY A 1087 39.56 114.52 -20.10
N GLY A 1088 38.88 113.90 -21.08
CA GLY A 1088 39.29 113.77 -22.48
C GLY A 1088 38.47 114.65 -23.45
N ASN A 1089 38.41 114.29 -24.73
CA ASN A 1089 37.64 115.02 -25.75
C ASN A 1089 36.13 114.75 -25.62
N ALA A 1090 35.33 115.82 -25.66
CA ALA A 1090 33.88 115.74 -25.83
C ALA A 1090 33.50 115.87 -27.32
N SER A 1091 32.91 114.83 -27.90
CA SER A 1091 32.42 114.80 -29.29
C SER A 1091 30.89 114.80 -29.29
N VAL A 1092 30.26 115.81 -29.90
CA VAL A 1092 28.79 115.94 -29.97
C VAL A 1092 28.31 115.73 -31.42
N GLY A 1093 27.38 114.81 -31.62
CA GLY A 1093 26.72 114.58 -32.91
C GLY A 1093 25.81 115.76 -33.29
N VAL A 1094 25.92 116.24 -34.53
CA VAL A 1094 25.29 117.49 -35.00
C VAL A 1094 23.77 117.31 -35.22
N ASN A 1095 22.98 117.27 -34.14
CA ASN A 1095 21.55 117.63 -34.10
C ASN A 1095 21.00 117.48 -32.67
N LEU A 1096 21.11 118.53 -31.84
CA LEU A 1096 20.25 118.96 -30.71
C LEU A 1096 21.01 119.99 -29.82
N PRO A 1097 20.32 120.87 -29.04
CA PRO A 1097 20.92 122.07 -28.44
C PRO A 1097 21.81 121.78 -27.23
N VAL A 1098 22.92 122.51 -27.14
CA VAL A 1098 23.87 122.51 -26.02
C VAL A 1098 23.28 123.24 -24.82
N ILE A 1099 23.26 122.58 -23.65
CA ILE A 1099 23.31 123.22 -22.31
C ILE A 1099 24.39 122.51 -21.50
#